data_AF-A0A8B6FCA4-F1
#
_entry.id   AF-A0A8B6FCA4-F1
#
_cell.length_a   1.000
_cell.length_b   1.000
_cell.length_c   1.000
_cell.angle_alpha   90.00
_cell.angle_beta   90.00
_cell.angle_gamma   90.00
#
_symmetry.space_group_name_H-M   'P 1'
#
loop_
_entity.id
_entity.type
_entity.pdbx_description
1 polymer ?
#
loop_
_entity_poly.entity_id
_entity_poly.type
_entity_poly.pdbx_seq_one_letter_code
_entity_poly.pdbx_strand_id
1 'polypeptide(L)'
;RHMTIDMLNEKRCVSLSTIYLFSRSYLAAGLYGMTVAEYQKLDGYDDINYHIIVDQAINNNYMIDFRPGGYVLKVLNSKDSQNTSLIEAMNLVLDHLRKKSFPVQAFVSNINGEMWSSETVVTELGTKNKYIVSMLTYLEGKTMTSKQINPSSLYNIGIHTGLLQNALENFDNDYLSKRENQWDLLQLPRLVKFLPALEHQKEFQLLKTIMTDFKTDVVPALKHLKQVLIHGDLNDGNIIVKEEMERENIPKEKTTCDIVGIIDFLDMQYSYNIVDVAILIAHMSAECTCMDPIDVGGHILAGYMTIKELTHNEKDILRLLICSRLAQLVTVIIGFTMEAFEGRCVKRQVQKRDPSEIKPVIPQSFIKKFVRRLYGMEVIDFTELNSYDDRNYHIHVDTDINNTYIETINPSGYVLKVLNSGDSKDPAIIEAQHQLFYHLHRKGLPVQEPVRNIHGQTWAVETVPDENNPDRKYGPYIFHILNYIEGDVVCKKPYLPTTLYNIGVFAGKMHNALQGFENKYFRNKSNGFIWSLTEMAGLLEYTFAVKDKENLQIVNEVIKAFQYEVVPKYNKITEGYIHGDINEQNILVREILEDQKTESGVKCPCDVTAFIDFADASYSYRVFDVAIMVAYMSIDCKEFDQLDVGGHVLAGYFTQTTLNAEEMDVMRTCICCRLVQSLVMGAYSYHMEPSNTYVLQTAKRGWPLLSKFWKTSKIDLLKRWDEIINDYKNICK
;
A
#
# COMPACT_ATOMS: atom_id res chain seq x y z
N ARG A 1 16.46 -1.94 -5.00
CA ARG A 1 16.65 -2.95 -3.95
C ARG A 1 16.27 -2.42 -2.57
N HIS A 2 16.96 -1.43 -1.97
CA HIS A 2 16.58 -0.90 -0.64
C HIS A 2 15.14 -0.34 -0.55
N MET A 3 14.65 0.41 -1.54
CA MET A 3 13.25 0.88 -1.56
C MET A 3 12.19 -0.22 -1.76
N THR A 4 12.60 -1.39 -2.25
CA THR A 4 11.71 -2.54 -2.50
C THR A 4 11.59 -3.43 -1.27
N ILE A 5 12.63 -3.44 -0.42
CA ILE A 5 12.68 -4.17 0.86
C ILE A 5 11.64 -3.60 1.83
N ASP A 6 11.50 -2.27 1.90
CA ASP A 6 10.47 -1.64 2.76
C ASP A 6 9.04 -1.84 2.23
N MET A 7 8.83 -1.79 0.91
CA MET A 7 7.51 -2.06 0.28
C MET A 7 7.01 -3.51 0.49
N LEU A 8 7.91 -4.46 0.69
CA LEU A 8 7.59 -5.88 0.86
C LEU A 8 7.46 -6.27 2.34
N ASN A 9 8.21 -5.60 3.22
CA ASN A 9 8.10 -5.75 4.67
C ASN A 9 6.68 -5.50 5.19
N GLU A 10 5.91 -4.57 4.62
CA GLU A 10 4.53 -4.29 5.07
C GLU A 10 3.48 -5.30 4.58
N LYS A 11 3.73 -6.05 3.49
CA LYS A 11 2.72 -6.93 2.88
C LYS A 11 2.89 -8.41 3.16
N ARG A 12 4.06 -8.83 3.66
CA ARG A 12 4.29 -10.22 4.12
C ARG A 12 4.51 -10.34 5.63
N CYS A 13 4.64 -9.22 6.36
CA CYS A 13 4.52 -9.23 7.81
C CYS A 13 3.07 -9.55 8.22
N VAL A 14 2.84 -10.82 8.54
CA VAL A 14 2.38 -11.23 9.87
C VAL A 14 1.69 -10.08 10.65
N SER A 15 0.35 -10.11 10.71
CA SER A 15 -0.48 -9.08 11.35
C SER A 15 0.00 -8.73 12.76
N LEU A 16 -0.31 -7.51 13.23
CA LEU A 16 -0.10 -7.08 14.63
C LEU A 16 -0.69 -8.08 15.66
N SER A 17 -1.76 -8.81 15.31
CA SER A 17 -2.28 -9.94 16.11
C SER A 17 -1.32 -11.12 16.22
N THR A 18 -0.57 -11.44 15.18
CA THR A 18 0.39 -12.55 15.18
C THR A 18 1.67 -12.18 15.94
N ILE A 19 2.02 -10.88 16.02
CA ILE A 19 3.09 -10.36 16.88
C ILE A 19 2.77 -10.57 18.38
N TYR A 20 1.49 -10.54 18.77
CA TYR A 20 1.08 -10.74 20.16
C TYR A 20 1.13 -12.23 20.60
N LEU A 21 0.89 -13.18 19.69
CA LEU A 21 0.98 -14.62 19.99
C LEU A 21 2.43 -15.14 19.97
N PHE A 22 3.28 -14.56 19.12
CA PHE A 22 4.73 -14.83 19.11
C PHE A 22 5.48 -13.81 19.97
N SER A 23 5.14 -13.70 21.25
CA SER A 23 6.10 -13.08 22.17
C SER A 23 7.38 -13.91 22.10
N ARG A 24 8.49 -13.27 21.68
CA ARG A 24 9.74 -13.96 21.32
C ARG A 24 10.30 -14.74 22.51
N SER A 25 10.05 -14.23 23.71
CA SER A 25 10.29 -14.89 24.99
C SER A 25 9.46 -16.17 25.16
N TYR A 26 8.19 -16.21 24.72
CA TYR A 26 7.35 -17.41 24.79
C TYR A 26 7.84 -18.53 23.86
N LEU A 27 8.25 -18.23 22.63
CA LEU A 27 8.78 -19.26 21.74
C LEU A 27 10.12 -19.81 22.23
N ALA A 28 11.06 -18.94 22.59
CA ALA A 28 12.37 -19.37 23.09
C ALA A 28 12.24 -20.13 24.43
N ALA A 29 11.42 -19.65 25.37
CA ALA A 29 11.22 -20.34 26.64
C ALA A 29 10.39 -21.62 26.49
N GLY A 30 9.28 -21.55 25.74
CA GLY A 30 8.32 -22.63 25.60
C GLY A 30 8.79 -23.79 24.74
N LEU A 31 9.47 -23.51 23.62
CA LEU A 31 9.95 -24.55 22.71
C LEU A 31 11.39 -24.98 23.01
N TYR A 32 12.25 -24.06 23.46
CA TYR A 32 13.68 -24.32 23.61
C TYR A 32 14.18 -24.29 25.06
N GLY A 33 13.33 -23.94 26.04
CA GLY A 33 13.75 -23.83 27.43
C GLY A 33 14.77 -22.71 27.68
N MET A 34 14.80 -21.71 26.80
CA MET A 34 15.78 -20.62 26.81
C MET A 34 15.16 -19.32 27.32
N THR A 35 15.77 -18.73 28.33
CA THR A 35 15.39 -17.41 28.84
C THR A 35 16.15 -16.33 28.08
N VAL A 36 15.42 -15.52 27.30
CA VAL A 36 15.99 -14.47 26.46
C VAL A 36 16.39 -13.26 27.32
N ALA A 37 17.66 -12.88 27.26
CA ALA A 37 18.24 -11.69 27.89
C ALA A 37 18.04 -10.45 27.02
N GLU A 38 18.48 -10.56 25.76
CA GLU A 38 18.42 -9.51 24.75
C GLU A 38 18.00 -10.10 23.42
N TYR A 39 17.38 -9.29 22.57
CA TYR A 39 17.09 -9.69 21.21
C TYR A 39 17.17 -8.52 20.24
N GLN A 40 17.46 -8.84 18.99
CA GLN A 40 17.43 -7.91 17.87
C GLN A 40 16.71 -8.55 16.68
N LYS A 41 15.76 -7.83 16.07
CA LYS A 41 15.18 -8.27 14.78
C LYS A 41 16.25 -8.16 13.71
N LEU A 42 16.46 -9.25 12.98
CA LEU A 42 17.34 -9.30 11.81
C LEU A 42 16.53 -9.04 10.55
N ASP A 43 17.20 -8.56 9.51
CA ASP A 43 16.61 -8.41 8.19
C ASP A 43 16.15 -9.77 7.65
N GLY A 44 15.03 -9.77 6.93
CA GLY A 44 14.44 -10.97 6.34
C GLY A 44 13.43 -10.56 5.28
N TYR A 45 13.37 -11.32 4.18
CA TYR A 45 12.47 -11.03 3.06
C TYR A 45 11.06 -11.56 3.31
N ASP A 46 10.93 -12.89 3.49
CA ASP A 46 9.65 -13.57 3.72
C ASP A 46 9.48 -14.06 5.16
N ASP A 47 10.61 -14.30 5.84
CA ASP A 47 10.65 -14.92 7.15
C ASP A 47 10.93 -13.90 8.26
N ILE A 48 10.58 -14.27 9.49
CA ILE A 48 10.91 -13.47 10.67
C ILE A 48 12.13 -14.07 11.35
N ASN A 49 13.19 -13.28 11.48
CA ASN A 49 14.44 -13.67 12.11
C ASN A 49 14.74 -12.78 13.33
N TYR A 50 15.11 -13.40 14.45
CA TYR A 50 15.60 -12.70 15.65
C TYR A 50 16.94 -13.24 16.06
N HIS A 51 17.93 -12.37 16.19
CA HIS A 51 19.12 -12.66 17.00
C HIS A 51 18.71 -12.59 18.46
N ILE A 52 18.98 -13.64 19.23
CA ILE A 52 18.67 -13.71 20.66
C ILE A 52 19.92 -14.05 21.46
N ILE A 53 20.13 -13.30 22.54
CA ILE A 53 21.09 -13.60 23.60
C ILE A 53 20.31 -14.21 24.75
N VAL A 54 20.85 -15.29 25.33
CA VAL A 54 20.17 -16.11 26.33
C VAL A 54 20.89 -15.93 27.67
N ASP A 55 20.15 -15.70 28.76
CA ASP A 55 20.73 -15.63 30.12
C ASP A 55 20.92 -17.03 30.72
N GLN A 56 19.94 -17.92 30.48
CA GLN A 56 19.89 -19.29 31.01
C GLN A 56 19.19 -20.22 30.01
N ALA A 57 19.73 -21.42 29.80
CA ALA A 57 19.10 -22.48 29.02
C ALA A 57 18.89 -23.72 29.90
N ILE A 58 17.64 -24.06 30.19
CA ILE A 58 17.26 -25.21 31.02
C ILE A 58 16.53 -26.22 30.13
N ASN A 59 17.13 -27.39 29.93
CA ASN A 59 16.44 -28.53 29.33
C ASN A 59 16.60 -29.75 30.24
N ASN A 60 15.48 -30.27 30.78
CA ASN A 60 15.45 -31.46 31.63
C ASN A 60 16.49 -31.51 32.77
N ASN A 61 16.69 -30.38 33.48
CA ASN A 61 17.66 -30.23 34.58
C ASN A 61 19.16 -30.38 34.19
N TYR A 62 19.52 -30.25 32.91
CA TYR A 62 20.91 -30.16 32.46
C TYR A 62 21.21 -28.79 31.85
N MET A 63 22.36 -28.21 32.19
CA MET A 63 22.89 -26.99 31.57
C MET A 63 23.25 -27.31 30.11
N ILE A 64 22.64 -26.62 29.15
CA ILE A 64 23.05 -26.68 27.73
C ILE A 64 24.32 -25.85 27.56
N ASP A 65 25.27 -26.34 26.78
CA ASP A 65 26.53 -25.67 26.47
C ASP A 65 26.26 -24.32 25.78
N PHE A 66 26.55 -23.23 26.50
CA PHE A 66 26.18 -21.87 26.13
C PHE A 66 27.06 -21.35 25.00
N ARG A 67 26.45 -20.75 23.97
CA ARG A 67 27.20 -19.99 22.96
C ARG A 67 27.15 -18.49 23.27
N PRO A 68 28.30 -17.86 23.57
CA PRO A 68 28.37 -16.43 23.88
C PRO A 68 27.76 -15.53 22.81
N GLY A 69 27.87 -15.90 21.53
CA GLY A 69 27.30 -15.15 20.41
C GLY A 69 25.78 -15.27 20.24
N GLY A 70 25.09 -16.14 20.99
CA GLY A 70 23.64 -16.32 20.92
C GLY A 70 23.14 -17.18 19.75
N TYR A 71 21.86 -16.99 19.41
CA TYR A 71 21.11 -17.82 18.46
C TYR A 71 20.27 -16.98 17.50
N VAL A 72 19.81 -17.59 16.41
CA VAL A 72 18.81 -17.03 15.50
C VAL A 72 17.51 -17.82 15.62
N LEU A 73 16.47 -17.18 16.17
CA LEU A 73 15.11 -17.71 16.14
C LEU A 73 14.47 -17.33 14.80
N LYS A 74 14.24 -18.34 13.94
CA LYS A 74 13.66 -18.19 12.59
C LYS A 74 12.24 -18.74 12.57
N VAL A 75 11.29 -17.91 12.15
CA VAL A 75 9.90 -18.28 11.89
C VAL A 75 9.64 -18.14 10.40
N LEU A 76 9.43 -19.27 9.73
CA LEU A 76 9.23 -19.32 8.28
C LEU A 76 7.86 -18.79 7.91
N ASN A 77 7.72 -18.18 6.73
CA ASN A 77 6.42 -17.79 6.20
C ASN A 77 5.45 -18.98 6.08
N SER A 78 4.15 -18.71 6.02
CA SER A 78 3.12 -19.77 6.07
C SER A 78 3.15 -20.73 4.87
N LYS A 79 3.69 -20.31 3.71
CA LYS A 79 3.79 -21.14 2.51
C LYS A 79 4.93 -22.14 2.66
N ASP A 80 6.11 -21.67 3.01
CA ASP A 80 7.28 -22.55 3.20
C ASP A 80 7.14 -23.42 4.45
N SER A 81 6.37 -22.96 5.43
CA SER A 81 5.96 -23.76 6.59
C SER A 81 5.11 -24.99 6.26
N GLN A 82 4.61 -25.13 5.03
CA GLN A 82 3.95 -26.37 4.57
C GLN A 82 4.95 -27.44 4.08
N ASN A 83 6.23 -27.10 3.95
CA ASN A 83 7.23 -27.92 3.29
C ASN A 83 8.29 -28.42 4.29
N THR A 84 7.89 -29.32 5.19
CA THR A 84 8.77 -29.85 6.25
C THR A 84 9.99 -30.58 5.69
N SER A 85 9.85 -31.26 4.55
CA SER A 85 10.96 -31.95 3.88
C SER A 85 12.09 -31.01 3.44
N LEU A 86 11.79 -29.74 3.10
CA LEU A 86 12.82 -28.75 2.81
C LEU A 86 13.66 -28.45 4.05
N ILE A 87 13.03 -28.35 5.22
CA ILE A 87 13.71 -28.02 6.48
C ILE A 87 14.53 -29.20 6.98
N GLU A 88 14.01 -30.41 6.83
CA GLU A 88 14.77 -31.65 7.08
C GLU A 88 15.99 -31.74 6.17
N ALA A 89 15.83 -31.49 4.87
CA ALA A 89 16.94 -31.44 3.92
C ALA A 89 17.95 -30.34 4.29
N MET A 90 17.47 -29.15 4.70
CA MET A 90 18.33 -28.03 5.09
C MET A 90 19.19 -28.40 6.30
N ASN A 91 18.59 -29.03 7.31
CA ASN A 91 19.32 -29.50 8.47
C ASN A 91 20.43 -30.49 8.09
N LEU A 92 20.16 -31.44 7.18
CA LEU A 92 21.16 -32.39 6.68
C LEU A 92 22.30 -31.71 5.91
N VAL A 93 21.98 -30.71 5.07
CA VAL A 93 22.98 -29.94 4.32
C VAL A 93 23.88 -29.13 5.26
N LEU A 94 23.29 -28.41 6.22
CA LEU A 94 24.07 -27.63 7.18
C LEU A 94 24.95 -28.53 8.05
N ASP A 95 24.46 -29.69 8.47
CA ASP A 95 25.28 -30.67 9.20
C ASP A 95 26.43 -31.23 8.35
N HIS A 96 26.18 -31.50 7.07
CA HIS A 96 27.23 -31.93 6.13
C HIS A 96 28.30 -30.86 5.94
N LEU A 97 27.91 -29.62 5.70
CA LEU A 97 28.83 -28.49 5.53
C LEU A 97 29.70 -28.30 6.78
N ARG A 98 29.11 -28.38 7.98
CA ARG A 98 29.89 -28.35 9.23
C ARG A 98 30.86 -29.51 9.36
N LYS A 99 30.49 -30.73 8.97
CA LYS A 99 31.39 -31.90 8.95
C LYS A 99 32.55 -31.73 7.98
N LYS A 100 32.38 -30.88 6.96
CA LYS A 100 33.43 -30.45 6.02
C LYS A 100 34.18 -29.19 6.49
N SER A 101 33.95 -28.75 7.72
CA SER A 101 34.51 -27.52 8.30
C SER A 101 34.17 -26.25 7.50
N PHE A 102 33.07 -26.27 6.73
CA PHE A 102 32.58 -25.09 6.04
C PHE A 102 31.72 -24.25 7.01
N PRO A 103 31.96 -22.92 7.11
CA PRO A 103 31.32 -22.08 8.11
C PRO A 103 29.86 -21.78 7.78
N VAL A 104 28.94 -22.39 8.53
CA VAL A 104 27.48 -22.21 8.43
C VAL A 104 26.82 -22.28 9.80
N GLN A 105 25.56 -21.88 9.87
CA GLN A 105 24.73 -22.08 11.06
C GLN A 105 24.42 -23.57 11.32
N ALA A 106 24.07 -23.89 12.55
CA ALA A 106 23.61 -25.20 12.97
C ALA A 106 22.20 -25.11 13.57
N PHE A 107 21.33 -26.06 13.25
CA PHE A 107 20.07 -26.20 14.00
C PHE A 107 20.34 -26.57 15.45
N VAL A 108 19.52 -26.00 16.33
CA VAL A 108 19.46 -26.29 17.75
C VAL A 108 18.18 -27.07 17.99
N SER A 109 18.27 -28.18 18.71
CA SER A 109 17.10 -28.99 19.06
C SER A 109 16.24 -28.29 20.11
N ASN A 110 14.93 -28.41 19.98
CA ASN A 110 13.93 -27.99 20.95
C ASN A 110 13.96 -28.91 22.20
N ILE A 111 13.14 -28.62 23.21
CA ILE A 111 13.07 -29.42 24.45
C ILE A 111 12.64 -30.88 24.23
N ASN A 112 11.99 -31.16 23.10
CA ASN A 112 11.57 -32.51 22.69
C ASN A 112 12.64 -33.23 21.83
N GLY A 113 13.78 -32.59 21.55
CA GLY A 113 14.85 -33.14 20.73
C GLY A 113 14.66 -32.96 19.22
N GLU A 114 13.65 -32.21 18.79
CA GLU A 114 13.36 -31.96 17.37
C GLU A 114 14.05 -30.68 16.88
N MET A 115 14.42 -30.60 15.61
CA MET A 115 15.15 -29.43 15.07
C MET A 115 14.26 -28.22 14.75
N TRP A 116 12.95 -28.42 14.74
CA TRP A 116 11.95 -27.39 14.46
C TRP A 116 10.61 -27.79 15.09
N SER A 117 9.70 -26.82 15.25
CA SER A 117 8.35 -27.00 15.78
C SER A 117 7.30 -26.40 14.84
N SER A 118 6.10 -27.00 14.77
CA SER A 118 4.97 -26.47 14.00
C SER A 118 3.99 -25.74 14.90
N GLU A 119 3.97 -24.41 14.80
CA GLU A 119 3.09 -23.56 15.59
C GLU A 119 1.88 -23.11 14.77
N THR A 120 0.68 -23.20 15.36
CA THR A 120 -0.57 -22.77 14.70
C THR A 120 -1.02 -21.43 15.26
N VAL A 121 -1.18 -20.43 14.40
CA VAL A 121 -1.73 -19.12 14.75
C VAL A 121 -3.12 -18.97 14.16
N VAL A 122 -4.06 -18.51 14.98
CA VAL A 122 -5.40 -18.11 14.53
C VAL A 122 -5.38 -16.61 14.26
N THR A 123 -5.65 -16.19 13.03
CA THR A 123 -5.72 -14.76 12.66
C THR A 123 -6.97 -14.11 13.25
N GLU A 124 -7.02 -12.77 13.29
CA GLU A 124 -8.22 -12.01 13.70
C GLU A 124 -9.48 -12.37 12.89
N LEU A 125 -9.30 -12.90 11.68
CA LEU A 125 -10.36 -13.38 10.80
C LEU A 125 -10.75 -14.85 11.07
N GLY A 126 -10.24 -15.47 12.14
CA GLY A 126 -10.50 -16.87 12.49
C GLY A 126 -9.75 -17.90 11.63
N THR A 127 -8.85 -17.47 10.73
CA THR A 127 -8.10 -18.38 9.85
C THR A 127 -6.93 -19.01 10.59
N LYS A 128 -6.75 -20.33 10.51
CA LYS A 128 -5.62 -21.03 11.13
C LYS A 128 -4.46 -21.17 10.14
N ASN A 129 -3.33 -20.52 10.44
CA ASN A 129 -2.09 -20.65 9.68
C ASN A 129 -1.06 -21.45 10.49
N LYS A 130 -0.31 -22.33 9.83
CA LYS A 130 0.81 -23.06 10.43
C LYS A 130 2.13 -22.39 10.07
N TYR A 131 3.02 -22.30 11.05
CA TYR A 131 4.34 -21.72 10.95
C TYR A 131 5.38 -22.72 11.47
N ILE A 132 6.47 -22.91 10.73
CA ILE A 132 7.64 -23.65 11.21
C ILE A 132 8.53 -22.67 11.98
N VAL A 133 8.81 -23.01 13.23
CA VAL A 133 9.72 -22.29 14.12
C VAL A 133 10.98 -23.12 14.31
N SER A 134 12.14 -22.52 14.11
CA SER A 134 13.44 -23.17 14.30
C SER A 134 14.43 -22.25 15.01
N MET A 135 15.39 -22.86 15.69
CA MET A 135 16.50 -22.16 16.34
C MET A 135 17.81 -22.56 15.65
N LEU A 136 18.59 -21.58 15.25
CA LEU A 136 19.88 -21.75 14.58
C LEU A 136 20.99 -21.12 15.44
N THR A 137 22.23 -21.60 15.36
CA THR A 137 23.37 -20.92 15.99
C THR A 137 23.64 -19.58 15.29
N TYR A 138 23.97 -18.55 16.05
CA TYR A 138 24.39 -17.27 15.49
C TYR A 138 25.84 -17.33 14.97
N LEU A 139 26.09 -16.66 13.84
CA LEU A 139 27.44 -16.42 13.32
C LEU A 139 27.82 -14.98 13.67
N GLU A 140 28.92 -14.78 14.41
CA GLU A 140 29.33 -13.46 14.91
C GLU A 140 29.80 -12.53 13.78
N GLY A 141 28.88 -11.74 13.25
CA GLY A 141 29.15 -10.78 12.18
C GLY A 141 27.90 -10.10 11.66
N LYS A 142 28.06 -9.30 10.61
CA LYS A 142 26.96 -8.62 9.91
C LYS A 142 26.90 -9.11 8.46
N THR A 143 25.74 -8.94 7.85
CA THR A 143 25.58 -9.15 6.41
C THR A 143 26.50 -8.21 5.64
N MET A 144 26.99 -8.67 4.49
CA MET A 144 27.91 -7.90 3.67
C MET A 144 27.30 -6.63 3.07
N THR A 145 25.96 -6.54 3.03
CA THR A 145 25.20 -5.32 2.71
C THR A 145 25.68 -4.08 3.49
N SER A 146 26.22 -4.27 4.70
CA SER A 146 26.67 -3.20 5.60
C SER A 146 28.10 -2.69 5.35
N LYS A 147 28.84 -3.28 4.39
CA LYS A 147 30.26 -2.98 4.15
C LYS A 147 30.50 -2.45 2.75
N GLN A 148 31.53 -1.62 2.61
CA GLN A 148 32.00 -1.18 1.30
C GLN A 148 32.64 -2.36 0.55
N ILE A 149 32.15 -2.61 -0.66
CA ILE A 149 32.69 -3.65 -1.55
C ILE A 149 34.04 -3.16 -2.12
N ASN A 150 35.06 -4.02 -2.09
CA ASN A 150 36.38 -3.73 -2.64
C ASN A 150 36.97 -4.99 -3.33
N PRO A 151 38.01 -4.85 -4.17
CA PRO A 151 38.62 -5.96 -4.91
C PRO A 151 39.02 -7.16 -4.05
N SER A 152 39.62 -6.91 -2.89
CA SER A 152 40.13 -7.97 -2.00
C SER A 152 38.99 -8.75 -1.35
N SER A 153 37.90 -8.07 -0.99
CA SER A 153 36.68 -8.72 -0.49
C SER A 153 36.01 -9.57 -1.57
N LEU A 154 35.87 -9.05 -2.81
CA LEU A 154 35.32 -9.80 -3.94
C LEU A 154 36.11 -11.08 -4.25
N TYR A 155 37.44 -10.98 -4.23
CA TYR A 155 38.33 -12.12 -4.36
C TYR A 155 38.11 -13.15 -3.24
N ASN A 156 38.00 -12.70 -1.98
CA ASN A 156 37.77 -13.60 -0.85
C ASN A 156 36.41 -14.31 -0.92
N ILE A 157 35.35 -13.63 -1.38
CA ILE A 157 34.04 -14.27 -1.60
C ILE A 157 34.16 -15.34 -2.68
N GLY A 158 34.88 -15.06 -3.77
CA GLY A 158 35.15 -16.04 -4.82
C GLY A 158 35.75 -17.33 -4.27
N ILE A 159 36.76 -17.22 -3.38
CA ILE A 159 37.33 -18.37 -2.67
C ILE A 159 36.27 -19.13 -1.87
N HIS A 160 35.47 -18.43 -1.06
CA HIS A 160 34.44 -19.06 -0.23
C HIS A 160 33.33 -19.75 -1.05
N THR A 161 32.97 -19.20 -2.21
CA THR A 161 32.06 -19.86 -3.16
C THR A 161 32.65 -21.16 -3.70
N GLY A 162 33.92 -21.17 -4.07
CA GLY A 162 34.60 -22.41 -4.50
C GLY A 162 34.67 -23.46 -3.37
N LEU A 163 34.96 -23.02 -2.14
CA LEU A 163 34.99 -23.88 -0.96
C LEU A 163 33.61 -24.48 -0.64
N LEU A 164 32.55 -23.68 -0.73
CA LEU A 164 31.17 -24.14 -0.54
C LEU A 164 30.84 -25.25 -1.54
N GLN A 165 31.15 -25.03 -2.81
CA GLN A 165 30.84 -25.99 -3.87
C GLN A 165 31.63 -27.30 -3.72
N ASN A 166 32.90 -27.24 -3.33
CA ASN A 166 33.66 -28.45 -3.02
C ASN A 166 33.06 -29.21 -1.82
N ALA A 167 32.53 -28.49 -0.83
CA ALA A 167 31.84 -29.10 0.30
C ALA A 167 30.50 -29.74 -0.09
N LEU A 168 29.80 -29.23 -1.11
CA LEU A 168 28.51 -29.76 -1.59
C LEU A 168 28.62 -30.81 -2.70
N GLU A 169 29.77 -30.96 -3.36
CA GLU A 169 29.94 -31.71 -4.62
C GLU A 169 29.48 -33.17 -4.61
N ASN A 170 29.49 -33.82 -3.44
CA ASN A 170 29.09 -35.22 -3.26
C ASN A 170 27.98 -35.39 -2.22
N PHE A 171 27.21 -34.33 -1.95
CA PHE A 171 26.05 -34.43 -1.08
C PHE A 171 24.84 -34.88 -1.89
N ASP A 172 24.28 -36.04 -1.51
CA ASP A 172 23.09 -36.59 -2.13
C ASP A 172 21.85 -36.49 -1.26
N ASN A 173 20.75 -36.01 -1.84
CA ASN A 173 19.45 -35.94 -1.16
C ASN A 173 18.28 -36.14 -2.14
N ASP A 174 17.47 -37.17 -1.87
CA ASP A 174 16.35 -37.57 -2.71
C ASP A 174 15.26 -36.51 -2.86
N TYR A 175 15.05 -35.69 -1.84
CA TYR A 175 14.08 -34.61 -1.89
C TYR A 175 14.61 -33.46 -2.76
N LEU A 176 15.85 -33.01 -2.52
CA LEU A 176 16.46 -31.90 -3.27
C LEU A 176 16.66 -32.24 -4.75
N SER A 177 16.93 -33.50 -5.10
CA SER A 177 17.09 -33.92 -6.50
C SER A 177 15.78 -33.88 -7.30
N LYS A 178 14.63 -33.83 -6.63
CA LYS A 178 13.29 -33.76 -7.24
C LYS A 178 12.59 -32.42 -6.99
N ARG A 179 13.21 -31.54 -6.20
CA ARG A 179 12.64 -30.26 -5.79
C ARG A 179 12.61 -29.31 -6.99
N GLU A 180 11.44 -28.75 -7.28
CA GLU A 180 11.32 -27.62 -8.18
C GLU A 180 11.41 -26.30 -7.38
N ASN A 181 12.30 -25.39 -7.76
CA ASN A 181 12.35 -24.05 -7.19
C ASN A 181 11.77 -23.01 -8.14
N GLN A 182 10.87 -22.18 -7.64
CA GLN A 182 10.35 -21.02 -8.38
C GLN A 182 11.45 -19.98 -8.68
N TRP A 183 12.50 -19.96 -7.86
CA TRP A 183 13.66 -19.06 -8.01
C TRP A 183 14.79 -19.64 -8.85
N ASP A 184 14.66 -20.88 -9.34
CA ASP A 184 15.66 -21.52 -10.17
C ASP A 184 15.98 -20.69 -11.41
N LEU A 185 17.24 -20.28 -11.57
CA LEU A 185 17.71 -19.49 -12.72
C LEU A 185 17.40 -20.19 -14.06
N LEU A 186 17.39 -21.52 -14.08
CA LEU A 186 17.08 -22.29 -15.28
C LEU A 186 15.62 -22.15 -15.73
N GLN A 187 14.74 -21.63 -14.87
CA GLN A 187 13.35 -21.34 -15.19
C GLN A 187 13.14 -19.94 -15.79
N LEU A 188 14.20 -19.18 -16.07
CA LEU A 188 14.12 -17.85 -16.71
C LEU A 188 13.17 -17.81 -17.93
N PRO A 189 13.16 -18.80 -18.85
CA PRO A 189 12.24 -18.79 -19.99
C PRO A 189 10.75 -18.78 -19.61
N ARG A 190 10.38 -19.28 -18.42
CA ARG A 190 8.99 -19.22 -17.93
C ARG A 190 8.55 -17.79 -17.61
N LEU A 191 9.49 -16.89 -17.36
CA LEU A 191 9.24 -15.50 -17.03
C LEU A 191 8.93 -14.63 -18.25
N VAL A 192 9.07 -15.17 -19.47
CA VAL A 192 8.69 -14.49 -20.73
C VAL A 192 7.26 -13.96 -20.67
N LYS A 193 6.35 -14.66 -19.97
CA LYS A 193 4.96 -14.26 -19.78
C LYS A 193 4.79 -12.88 -19.11
N PHE A 194 5.80 -12.41 -18.37
CA PHE A 194 5.78 -11.12 -17.68
C PHE A 194 6.40 -9.99 -18.50
N LEU A 195 7.14 -10.29 -19.59
CA LEU A 195 7.73 -9.25 -20.44
C LEU A 195 6.73 -8.24 -21.01
N PRO A 196 5.49 -8.61 -21.40
CA PRO A 196 4.52 -7.64 -21.93
C PRO A 196 4.17 -6.49 -20.96
N ALA A 197 4.46 -6.62 -19.67
CA ALA A 197 4.25 -5.56 -18.68
C ALA A 197 5.37 -4.51 -18.64
N LEU A 198 6.44 -4.68 -19.44
CA LEU A 198 7.49 -3.67 -19.60
C LEU A 198 7.03 -2.55 -20.54
N GLU A 199 6.87 -1.35 -20.00
CA GLU A 199 6.45 -0.16 -20.75
C GLU A 199 7.52 0.32 -21.73
N HIS A 200 8.80 0.13 -21.39
CA HIS A 200 9.92 0.60 -22.20
C HIS A 200 10.36 -0.43 -23.24
N GLN A 201 10.24 -0.04 -24.51
CA GLN A 201 10.52 -0.91 -25.65
C GLN A 201 11.98 -1.39 -25.71
N LYS A 202 12.94 -0.60 -25.22
CA LYS A 202 14.37 -0.98 -25.24
C LYS A 202 14.66 -2.10 -24.25
N GLU A 203 14.18 -1.97 -23.01
CA GLU A 203 14.28 -2.95 -21.94
C GLU A 203 13.53 -4.23 -22.31
N PHE A 204 12.33 -4.10 -22.89
CA PHE A 204 11.59 -5.25 -23.43
C PHE A 204 12.41 -6.03 -24.45
N GLN A 205 13.00 -5.36 -25.45
CA GLN A 205 13.82 -6.04 -26.45
C GLN A 205 15.09 -6.65 -25.83
N LEU A 206 15.74 -5.94 -24.91
CA LEU A 206 16.92 -6.45 -24.21
C LEU A 206 16.62 -7.73 -23.43
N LEU A 207 15.58 -7.73 -22.59
CA LEU A 207 15.20 -8.92 -21.81
C LEU A 207 14.73 -10.07 -22.71
N LYS A 208 13.99 -9.75 -23.79
CA LYS A 208 13.58 -10.74 -24.77
C LYS A 208 14.79 -11.38 -25.48
N THR A 209 15.80 -10.58 -25.85
CA THR A 209 17.05 -11.08 -26.42
C THR A 209 17.77 -11.98 -25.42
N ILE A 210 17.96 -11.55 -24.17
CA ILE A 210 18.61 -12.37 -23.13
C ILE A 210 17.87 -13.70 -22.93
N MET A 211 16.54 -13.71 -22.88
CA MET A 211 15.76 -14.94 -22.72
C MET A 211 15.82 -15.85 -23.96
N THR A 212 15.95 -15.25 -25.16
CA THR A 212 16.13 -16.00 -26.41
C THR A 212 17.51 -16.65 -26.43
N ASP A 213 18.55 -15.86 -26.20
CA ASP A 213 19.95 -16.30 -26.15
C ASP A 213 20.11 -17.39 -25.08
N PHE A 214 19.49 -17.23 -23.90
CA PHE A 214 19.50 -18.25 -22.85
C PHE A 214 18.98 -19.60 -23.35
N LYS A 215 17.90 -19.58 -24.13
CA LYS A 215 17.32 -20.80 -24.71
C LYS A 215 18.19 -21.40 -25.81
N THR A 216 18.87 -20.57 -26.61
CA THR A 216 19.68 -21.05 -27.75
C THR A 216 21.07 -21.50 -27.34
N ASP A 217 21.65 -20.86 -26.32
CA ASP A 217 23.08 -20.99 -26.01
C ASP A 217 23.30 -21.69 -24.67
N VAL A 218 22.57 -21.32 -23.61
CA VAL A 218 22.73 -21.93 -22.28
C VAL A 218 22.12 -23.32 -22.25
N VAL A 219 20.84 -23.46 -22.59
CA VAL A 219 20.10 -24.73 -22.45
C VAL A 219 20.81 -25.90 -23.16
N PRO A 220 21.31 -25.77 -24.41
CA PRO A 220 22.02 -26.86 -25.05
C PRO A 220 23.39 -27.18 -24.42
N ALA A 221 24.07 -26.20 -23.82
CA ALA A 221 25.36 -26.41 -23.16
C ALA A 221 25.23 -27.18 -21.83
N LEU A 222 24.08 -27.07 -21.14
CA LEU A 222 23.83 -27.73 -19.86
C LEU A 222 23.98 -29.26 -19.91
N LYS A 223 23.73 -29.89 -21.07
CA LYS A 223 23.90 -31.35 -21.25
C LYS A 223 25.36 -31.82 -21.13
N HIS A 224 26.31 -30.89 -21.21
CA HIS A 224 27.74 -31.13 -21.07
C HIS A 224 28.26 -30.78 -19.69
N LEU A 225 27.40 -30.36 -18.77
CA LEU A 225 27.75 -29.98 -17.40
C LEU A 225 27.19 -31.02 -16.42
N LYS A 226 27.88 -31.22 -15.29
CA LYS A 226 27.43 -32.10 -14.21
C LYS A 226 26.52 -31.32 -13.27
N GLN A 227 25.36 -31.88 -12.95
CA GLN A 227 24.50 -31.34 -11.89
C GLN A 227 25.05 -31.66 -10.50
N VAL A 228 24.96 -30.69 -9.60
CA VAL A 228 25.41 -30.73 -8.21
C VAL A 228 24.48 -29.89 -7.34
N LEU A 229 24.47 -30.13 -6.03
CA LEU A 229 23.76 -29.25 -5.11
C LEU A 229 24.46 -27.89 -5.04
N ILE A 230 23.69 -26.82 -5.22
CA ILE A 230 24.13 -25.42 -5.11
C ILE A 230 23.35 -24.71 -3.99
N HIS A 231 23.83 -23.54 -3.56
CA HIS A 231 23.10 -22.69 -2.61
C HIS A 231 21.87 -22.04 -3.26
N GLY A 232 21.97 -21.62 -4.53
CA GLY A 232 20.84 -21.09 -5.30
C GLY A 232 20.50 -19.62 -5.07
N ASP A 233 21.13 -18.95 -4.10
CA ASP A 233 20.91 -17.52 -3.81
C ASP A 233 22.12 -16.87 -3.09
N LEU A 234 23.33 -17.07 -3.61
CA LEU A 234 24.54 -16.44 -3.05
C LEU A 234 24.55 -14.93 -3.31
N ASN A 235 24.11 -14.16 -2.32
CA ASN A 235 24.08 -12.70 -2.36
C ASN A 235 24.67 -12.05 -1.10
N ASP A 236 24.84 -10.73 -1.12
CA ASP A 236 25.42 -9.92 -0.05
C ASP A 236 24.64 -9.95 1.27
N GLY A 237 23.33 -10.24 1.22
CA GLY A 237 22.51 -10.49 2.41
C GLY A 237 22.78 -11.85 3.06
N ASN A 238 23.22 -12.84 2.28
CA ASN A 238 23.45 -14.21 2.73
C ASN A 238 24.93 -14.50 3.11
N ILE A 239 25.81 -13.52 2.95
CA ILE A 239 27.23 -13.61 3.32
C ILE A 239 27.46 -12.82 4.62
N ILE A 240 27.93 -13.52 5.65
CA ILE A 240 28.26 -12.90 6.95
C ILE A 240 29.75 -12.58 6.99
N VAL A 241 30.06 -11.33 7.33
CA VAL A 241 31.41 -10.81 7.47
C VAL A 241 31.65 -10.32 8.89
N LYS A 242 32.90 -10.48 9.36
CA LYS A 242 33.30 -10.06 10.70
C LYS A 242 33.23 -8.55 10.81
N GLU A 243 32.77 -8.06 11.96
CA GLU A 243 32.81 -6.64 12.24
C GLU A 243 34.25 -6.23 12.57
N GLU A 244 34.93 -5.59 11.61
CA GLU A 244 36.24 -4.98 11.88
C GLU A 244 36.09 -3.85 12.90
N MET A 245 36.83 -3.93 14.03
CA MET A 245 37.16 -2.73 14.80
C MET A 245 38.06 -1.86 13.92
N GLU A 246 37.76 -0.56 13.79
CA GLU A 246 38.56 0.37 12.99
C GLU A 246 40.04 0.25 13.36
N ARG A 247 40.83 -0.43 12.52
CA ARG A 247 42.28 -0.45 12.66
C ARG A 247 42.78 0.85 12.04
N GLU A 248 43.19 1.80 12.87
CA GLU A 248 43.63 3.16 12.49
C GLU A 248 44.76 3.22 11.43
N ASN A 249 45.34 2.09 10.99
CA ASN A 249 46.55 2.04 10.17
C ASN A 249 46.48 1.19 8.88
N ILE A 250 45.31 0.74 8.43
CA ILE A 250 45.17 0.05 7.12
C ILE A 250 44.22 0.86 6.22
N PRO A 251 44.64 1.26 5.00
CA PRO A 251 43.75 1.91 4.05
C PRO A 251 42.51 1.03 3.80
N LYS A 252 41.30 1.62 3.85
CA LYS A 252 40.02 0.93 3.60
C LYS A 252 39.95 0.16 2.27
N GLU A 253 40.81 0.52 1.32
CA GLU A 253 40.94 -0.14 0.02
C GLU A 253 41.70 -1.48 0.07
N LYS A 254 42.43 -1.75 1.17
CA LYS A 254 43.23 -2.97 1.39
C LYS A 254 42.70 -3.87 2.51
N THR A 255 41.64 -3.46 3.21
CA THR A 255 40.98 -4.28 4.24
C THR A 255 40.12 -5.35 3.57
N THR A 256 40.46 -6.62 3.78
CA THR A 256 39.68 -7.78 3.35
C THR A 256 38.50 -8.00 4.29
N CYS A 257 37.29 -8.17 3.77
CA CYS A 257 36.20 -8.68 4.60
C CYS A 257 36.50 -10.13 5.01
N ASP A 258 36.68 -10.37 6.31
CA ASP A 258 36.77 -11.72 6.88
C ASP A 258 35.39 -12.36 6.85
N ILE A 259 35.17 -13.32 5.94
CA ILE A 259 33.91 -14.05 5.82
C ILE A 259 33.79 -15.03 6.98
N VAL A 260 32.75 -14.85 7.79
CA VAL A 260 32.45 -15.66 8.99
C VAL A 260 31.58 -16.85 8.63
N GLY A 261 30.80 -16.76 7.55
CA GLY A 261 30.04 -17.89 7.01
C GLY A 261 28.95 -17.47 6.03
N ILE A 262 28.24 -18.47 5.52
CA ILE A 262 27.12 -18.30 4.60
C ILE A 262 25.85 -18.81 5.27
N ILE A 263 24.74 -18.11 5.06
CA ILE A 263 23.44 -18.37 5.68
C ILE A 263 22.33 -18.50 4.62
N ASP A 264 21.15 -18.92 5.08
CA ASP A 264 19.91 -19.02 4.30
C ASP A 264 19.91 -19.99 3.10
N PHE A 265 19.86 -21.28 3.40
CA PHE A 265 19.85 -22.37 2.42
C PHE A 265 18.43 -22.77 1.96
N LEU A 266 17.44 -21.88 2.01
CA LEU A 266 16.06 -22.20 1.59
C LEU A 266 15.93 -22.39 0.06
N ASP A 267 16.81 -21.76 -0.71
CA ASP A 267 16.86 -21.84 -2.18
C ASP A 267 17.79 -22.92 -2.73
N MET A 268 18.37 -23.75 -1.85
CA MET A 268 19.27 -24.83 -2.26
C MET A 268 18.56 -25.84 -3.17
N GLN A 269 19.25 -26.26 -4.22
CA GLN A 269 18.71 -27.11 -5.27
C GLN A 269 19.82 -27.76 -6.09
N TYR A 270 19.50 -28.84 -6.80
CA TYR A 270 20.41 -29.37 -7.81
C TYR A 270 20.42 -28.48 -9.05
N SER A 271 21.60 -28.01 -9.41
CA SER A 271 21.85 -27.21 -10.60
C SER A 271 23.33 -27.34 -11.00
N TYR A 272 23.98 -26.30 -11.50
CA TYR A 272 25.36 -26.34 -11.94
C TYR A 272 26.21 -25.36 -11.13
N ASN A 273 27.45 -25.72 -10.77
CA ASN A 273 28.36 -24.85 -9.99
C ASN A 273 28.44 -23.42 -10.55
N ILE A 274 28.51 -23.29 -11.88
CA ILE A 274 28.59 -22.00 -12.55
C ILE A 274 27.37 -21.08 -12.31
N VAL A 275 26.21 -21.63 -11.93
CA VAL A 275 24.99 -20.88 -11.61
C VAL A 275 25.17 -20.08 -10.32
N ASP A 276 25.72 -20.67 -9.25
CA ASP A 276 26.00 -19.95 -8.00
C ASP A 276 27.01 -18.82 -8.21
N VAL A 277 28.03 -19.05 -9.05
CA VAL A 277 29.01 -18.02 -9.43
C VAL A 277 28.33 -16.89 -10.22
N ALA A 278 27.47 -17.23 -11.17
CA ALA A 278 26.73 -16.24 -11.96
C ALA A 278 25.76 -15.42 -11.09
N ILE A 279 25.09 -16.06 -10.11
CA ILE A 279 24.22 -15.39 -9.15
C ILE A 279 25.01 -14.41 -8.30
N LEU A 280 26.13 -14.86 -7.74
CA LEU A 280 26.99 -14.01 -6.93
C LEU A 280 27.49 -12.80 -7.73
N ILE A 281 28.04 -13.01 -8.93
CA ILE A 281 28.53 -11.91 -9.77
C ILE A 281 27.40 -10.95 -10.10
N ALA A 282 26.22 -11.43 -10.50
CA ALA A 282 25.08 -10.57 -10.80
C ALA A 282 24.67 -9.69 -9.60
N HIS A 283 24.66 -10.26 -8.39
CA HIS A 283 24.31 -9.51 -7.19
C HIS A 283 25.40 -8.51 -6.80
N MET A 284 26.67 -8.91 -6.77
CA MET A 284 27.77 -7.99 -6.43
C MET A 284 27.92 -6.87 -7.45
N SER A 285 27.78 -7.17 -8.75
CA SER A 285 27.83 -6.17 -9.83
C SER A 285 26.69 -5.16 -9.76
N ALA A 286 25.54 -5.53 -9.19
CA ALA A 286 24.41 -4.62 -8.99
C ALA A 286 24.58 -3.71 -7.78
N GLU A 287 25.25 -4.18 -6.72
CA GLU A 287 25.46 -3.41 -5.48
C GLU A 287 26.75 -2.56 -5.49
N CYS A 288 27.77 -3.00 -6.23
CA CYS A 288 29.05 -2.32 -6.27
C CYS A 288 28.99 -1.07 -7.15
N THR A 289 28.90 0.11 -6.53
CA THR A 289 28.84 1.40 -7.24
C THR A 289 30.21 2.05 -7.46
N CYS A 290 31.28 1.50 -6.88
CA CYS A 290 32.62 2.10 -6.88
C CYS A 290 33.60 1.50 -7.89
N MET A 291 33.17 0.58 -8.76
CA MET A 291 33.97 0.01 -9.85
C MET A 291 33.08 -0.42 -11.01
N ASP A 292 33.69 -0.71 -12.17
CA ASP A 292 32.95 -1.23 -13.31
C ASP A 292 32.32 -2.60 -12.97
N PRO A 293 31.02 -2.82 -13.25
CA PRO A 293 30.35 -4.09 -13.02
C PRO A 293 31.04 -5.31 -13.64
N ILE A 294 31.81 -5.12 -14.73
CA ILE A 294 32.59 -6.17 -15.39
C ILE A 294 33.80 -6.55 -14.54
N ASP A 295 34.49 -5.57 -13.95
CA ASP A 295 35.67 -5.80 -13.10
C ASP A 295 35.31 -6.54 -11.81
N VAL A 296 34.10 -6.32 -11.29
CA VAL A 296 33.54 -7.08 -10.14
C VAL A 296 33.60 -8.59 -10.40
N GLY A 297 33.11 -9.02 -11.57
CA GLY A 297 33.13 -10.42 -11.97
C GLY A 297 34.55 -10.97 -12.09
N GLY A 298 35.49 -10.16 -12.61
CA GLY A 298 36.89 -10.53 -12.70
C GLY A 298 37.52 -10.85 -11.34
N HIS A 299 37.29 -10.03 -10.32
CA HIS A 299 37.82 -10.26 -8.97
C HIS A 299 37.25 -11.52 -8.31
N ILE A 300 35.93 -11.73 -8.43
CA ILE A 300 35.26 -12.93 -7.90
C ILE A 300 35.83 -14.19 -8.57
N LEU A 301 35.92 -14.18 -9.91
CA LEU A 301 36.45 -15.31 -10.67
C LEU A 301 37.91 -15.61 -10.32
N ALA A 302 38.73 -14.58 -10.13
CA ALA A 302 40.12 -14.75 -9.74
C ALA A 302 40.25 -15.51 -8.40
N GLY A 303 39.36 -15.24 -7.44
CA GLY A 303 39.31 -15.96 -6.16
C GLY A 303 38.76 -17.38 -6.32
N TYR A 304 37.61 -17.51 -6.99
CA TYR A 304 36.96 -18.79 -7.23
C TYR A 304 37.86 -19.80 -7.94
N MET A 305 38.59 -19.34 -8.97
CA MET A 305 39.47 -20.18 -9.78
C MET A 305 40.73 -20.67 -9.04
N THR A 306 41.02 -20.15 -7.84
CA THR A 306 42.06 -20.74 -6.96
C THR A 306 41.61 -22.04 -6.31
N ILE A 307 40.28 -22.24 -6.21
CA ILE A 307 39.68 -23.41 -5.57
C ILE A 307 39.12 -24.39 -6.62
N LYS A 308 38.50 -23.88 -7.68
CA LYS A 308 37.83 -24.69 -8.69
C LYS A 308 38.03 -24.14 -10.11
N GLU A 309 38.55 -24.97 -11.00
CA GLU A 309 38.75 -24.58 -12.40
C GLU A 309 37.42 -24.54 -13.17
N LEU A 310 37.25 -23.52 -14.01
CA LEU A 310 36.13 -23.42 -14.94
C LEU A 310 36.44 -24.16 -16.24
N THR A 311 35.54 -25.08 -16.61
CA THR A 311 35.57 -25.77 -17.90
C THR A 311 35.31 -24.78 -19.05
N HIS A 312 35.66 -25.18 -20.29
CA HIS A 312 35.39 -24.37 -21.47
C HIS A 312 33.88 -24.07 -21.62
N ASN A 313 33.05 -25.10 -21.45
CA ASN A 313 31.59 -24.97 -21.52
C ASN A 313 31.02 -24.01 -20.46
N GLU A 314 31.57 -24.00 -19.24
CA GLU A 314 31.13 -23.06 -18.19
C GLU A 314 31.51 -21.62 -18.53
N LYS A 315 32.72 -21.39 -19.07
CA LYS A 315 33.18 -20.07 -19.49
C LYS A 315 32.29 -19.49 -20.60
N ASP A 316 31.91 -20.32 -21.57
CA ASP A 316 31.11 -19.90 -22.73
C ASP A 316 29.72 -19.38 -22.33
N ILE A 317 29.11 -19.96 -21.29
CA ILE A 317 27.76 -19.59 -20.85
C ILE A 317 27.72 -18.59 -19.68
N LEU A 318 28.83 -18.37 -18.97
CA LEU A 318 28.87 -17.57 -17.75
C LEU A 318 28.33 -16.14 -17.96
N ARG A 319 28.77 -15.45 -19.01
CA ARG A 319 28.30 -14.09 -19.32
C ARG A 319 26.78 -14.05 -19.43
N LEU A 320 26.22 -15.03 -20.14
CA LEU A 320 24.79 -15.09 -20.38
C LEU A 320 24.03 -15.48 -19.12
N LEU A 321 24.56 -16.39 -18.28
CA LEU A 321 24.00 -16.70 -16.96
C LEU A 321 23.94 -15.46 -16.03
N ILE A 322 24.98 -14.62 -16.03
CA ILE A 322 25.01 -13.36 -15.25
C ILE A 322 23.91 -12.41 -15.76
N CYS A 323 23.85 -12.17 -17.08
CA CYS A 323 22.80 -11.37 -17.70
C CYS A 323 21.40 -11.94 -17.40
N SER A 324 21.26 -13.27 -17.42
CA SER A 324 20.03 -13.98 -17.13
C SER A 324 19.59 -13.82 -15.69
N ARG A 325 20.50 -13.81 -14.71
CA ARG A 325 20.13 -13.52 -13.31
C ARG A 325 19.70 -12.07 -13.15
N LEU A 326 20.37 -11.11 -13.77
CA LEU A 326 19.95 -9.71 -13.77
C LEU A 326 18.55 -9.55 -14.42
N ALA A 327 18.33 -10.23 -15.55
CA ALA A 327 17.03 -10.29 -16.22
C ALA A 327 15.96 -10.94 -15.32
N GLN A 328 16.30 -12.02 -14.61
CA GLN A 328 15.40 -12.70 -13.68
C GLN A 328 15.00 -11.74 -12.54
N LEU A 329 15.95 -11.03 -11.92
CA LEU A 329 15.67 -10.07 -10.85
C LEU A 329 14.67 -8.99 -11.29
N VAL A 330 14.90 -8.37 -12.45
CA VAL A 330 13.98 -7.36 -13.01
C VAL A 330 12.62 -7.98 -13.34
N THR A 331 12.61 -9.13 -14.02
CA THR A 331 11.36 -9.76 -14.48
C THR A 331 10.53 -10.30 -13.32
N VAL A 332 11.15 -10.85 -12.28
CA VAL A 332 10.45 -11.36 -11.11
C VAL A 332 9.87 -10.22 -10.27
N ILE A 333 10.53 -9.07 -10.18
CA ILE A 333 9.93 -7.86 -9.57
C ILE A 333 8.64 -7.48 -10.32
N ILE A 334 8.68 -7.47 -11.66
CA ILE A 334 7.51 -7.21 -12.50
C ILE A 334 6.43 -8.29 -12.26
N GLY A 335 6.83 -9.56 -12.27
CA GLY A 335 5.97 -10.70 -11.99
C GLY A 335 5.31 -10.61 -10.61
N PHE A 336 6.03 -10.24 -9.55
CA PHE A 336 5.43 -10.04 -8.21
C PHE A 336 4.55 -8.81 -8.13
N THR A 337 4.88 -7.72 -8.84
CA THR A 337 3.92 -6.63 -8.95
C THR A 337 2.63 -7.14 -9.59
N MET A 338 2.71 -7.85 -10.72
CA MET A 338 1.56 -8.44 -11.42
C MET A 338 0.82 -9.52 -10.62
N GLU A 339 1.50 -10.42 -9.93
CA GLU A 339 0.90 -11.48 -9.11
C GLU A 339 0.40 -10.94 -7.76
N ALA A 340 0.97 -9.86 -7.23
CA ALA A 340 0.36 -9.12 -6.13
C ALA A 340 -0.90 -8.37 -6.61
N PHE A 341 -1.03 -8.07 -7.91
CA PHE A 341 -2.28 -7.61 -8.53
C PHE A 341 -3.25 -8.78 -8.77
N GLU A 342 -2.81 -9.93 -9.30
CA GLU A 342 -3.68 -11.09 -9.55
C GLU A 342 -4.08 -11.87 -8.28
N GLY A 343 -3.19 -11.98 -7.29
CA GLY A 343 -3.47 -12.54 -5.96
C GLY A 343 -4.40 -11.64 -5.13
N ARG A 344 -4.39 -10.33 -5.41
CA ARG A 344 -5.47 -9.42 -5.02
C ARG A 344 -6.76 -9.74 -5.79
N CYS A 345 -6.70 -10.04 -7.09
CA CYS A 345 -7.87 -10.50 -7.86
C CYS A 345 -8.45 -11.86 -7.43
N VAL A 346 -7.67 -12.78 -6.83
CA VAL A 346 -8.17 -14.11 -6.40
C VAL A 346 -8.67 -14.11 -4.95
N LYS A 347 -8.12 -13.27 -4.06
CA LYS A 347 -8.62 -13.15 -2.67
C LYS A 347 -9.47 -11.92 -2.38
N ARG A 348 -9.48 -10.93 -3.26
CA ARG A 348 -10.61 -10.02 -3.42
C ARG A 348 -11.26 -10.43 -4.72
N GLN A 349 -12.24 -11.33 -4.60
CA GLN A 349 -13.46 -11.06 -5.34
C GLN A 349 -13.87 -9.64 -4.91
N VAL A 350 -13.41 -8.62 -5.65
CA VAL A 350 -14.30 -7.50 -5.96
C VAL A 350 -15.47 -8.24 -6.58
N GLN A 351 -16.46 -8.44 -5.72
CA GLN A 351 -17.68 -9.12 -6.09
C GLN A 351 -18.12 -8.35 -7.32
N LYS A 352 -18.02 -8.99 -8.50
CA LYS A 352 -18.58 -8.48 -9.74
C LYS A 352 -20.06 -8.28 -9.42
N ARG A 353 -20.41 -7.11 -8.93
CA ARG A 353 -21.77 -6.73 -8.63
C ARG A 353 -22.19 -5.87 -9.79
N ASP A 354 -23.29 -6.29 -10.37
CA ASP A 354 -24.03 -5.49 -11.33
C ASP A 354 -24.31 -4.11 -10.67
N PRO A 355 -23.92 -2.98 -11.29
CA PRO A 355 -24.23 -1.65 -10.80
C PRO A 355 -25.72 -1.45 -10.49
N SER A 356 -26.59 -2.19 -11.18
CA SER A 356 -28.04 -2.17 -10.95
C SER A 356 -28.50 -2.80 -9.63
N GLU A 357 -27.62 -3.48 -8.88
CA GLU A 357 -27.92 -4.04 -7.55
C GLU A 357 -27.39 -3.19 -6.37
N ILE A 358 -26.59 -2.16 -6.63
CA ILE A 358 -25.97 -1.33 -5.57
C ILE A 358 -26.92 -0.23 -5.12
N LYS A 359 -27.43 0.56 -6.07
CA LYS A 359 -28.30 1.70 -5.77
C LYS A 359 -29.69 1.24 -5.32
N PRO A 360 -30.23 1.75 -4.21
CA PRO A 360 -31.53 1.30 -3.70
C PRO A 360 -32.66 1.51 -4.72
N VAL A 361 -33.58 0.53 -4.80
CA VAL A 361 -34.82 0.64 -5.58
C VAL A 361 -35.96 0.96 -4.62
N ILE A 362 -36.47 2.19 -4.68
CA ILE A 362 -37.48 2.71 -3.75
C ILE A 362 -38.72 3.16 -4.53
N PRO A 363 -39.86 2.46 -4.42
CA PRO A 363 -41.11 2.94 -4.96
C PRO A 363 -41.54 4.23 -4.26
N GLN A 364 -42.02 5.20 -5.01
CA GLN A 364 -42.44 6.50 -4.46
C GLN A 364 -43.55 6.36 -3.40
N SER A 365 -44.45 5.38 -3.56
CA SER A 365 -45.52 5.14 -2.57
C SER A 365 -44.99 4.64 -1.22
N PHE A 366 -43.80 4.03 -1.20
CA PHE A 366 -43.17 3.52 0.02
C PHE A 366 -42.66 4.68 0.89
N ILE A 367 -42.14 5.75 0.30
CA ILE A 367 -41.55 6.90 1.02
C ILE A 367 -42.57 7.50 1.99
N LYS A 368 -43.74 7.88 1.50
CA LYS A 368 -44.79 8.49 2.34
C LYS A 368 -45.23 7.56 3.48
N LYS A 369 -45.40 6.26 3.18
CA LYS A 369 -45.78 5.25 4.18
C LYS A 369 -44.70 5.03 5.23
N PHE A 370 -43.43 4.98 4.81
CA PHE A 370 -42.28 4.80 5.68
C PHE A 370 -42.13 5.99 6.64
N VAL A 371 -42.14 7.21 6.12
CA VAL A 371 -41.97 8.43 6.92
C VAL A 371 -43.12 8.59 7.92
N ARG A 372 -44.38 8.37 7.49
CA ARG A 372 -45.53 8.38 8.39
C ARG A 372 -45.42 7.32 9.49
N ARG A 373 -45.08 6.08 9.12
CA ARG A 373 -45.03 4.94 10.05
C ARG A 373 -43.91 5.08 11.09
N LEU A 374 -42.69 5.39 10.66
CA LEU A 374 -41.53 5.39 11.56
C LEU A 374 -41.26 6.75 12.19
N TYR A 375 -41.49 7.85 11.47
CA TYR A 375 -41.16 9.19 11.95
C TYR A 375 -42.38 9.99 12.37
N GLY A 376 -43.60 9.49 12.20
CA GLY A 376 -44.82 10.19 12.60
C GLY A 376 -45.05 11.49 11.83
N MET A 377 -44.43 11.65 10.66
CA MET A 377 -44.54 12.86 9.82
C MET A 377 -45.34 12.58 8.56
N GLU A 378 -46.19 13.52 8.16
CA GLU A 378 -46.94 13.44 6.90
C GLU A 378 -46.17 14.15 5.78
N VAL A 379 -45.78 13.43 4.72
CA VAL A 379 -45.01 14.02 3.60
C VAL A 379 -45.96 14.72 2.61
N ILE A 380 -45.84 16.04 2.52
CA ILE A 380 -46.57 16.88 1.56
C ILE A 380 -46.04 16.58 0.15
N ASP A 381 -44.75 16.85 -0.06
CA ASP A 381 -44.03 16.62 -1.30
C ASP A 381 -42.60 16.15 -1.03
N PHE A 382 -41.96 15.62 -2.06
CA PHE A 382 -40.56 15.28 -2.03
C PHE A 382 -39.94 15.36 -3.42
N THR A 383 -38.64 15.64 -3.47
CA THR A 383 -37.84 15.67 -4.70
C THR A 383 -36.63 14.77 -4.52
N GLU A 384 -36.33 13.90 -5.50
CA GLU A 384 -35.11 13.10 -5.50
C GLU A 384 -33.90 14.01 -5.77
N LEU A 385 -32.88 13.90 -4.93
CA LEU A 385 -31.64 14.64 -5.03
C LEU A 385 -30.60 13.83 -5.82
N ASN A 386 -29.66 14.52 -6.48
CA ASN A 386 -28.55 13.85 -7.15
C ASN A 386 -27.72 13.05 -6.14
N SER A 387 -27.36 11.83 -6.50
CA SER A 387 -26.59 10.93 -5.66
C SER A 387 -25.90 9.87 -6.52
N TYR A 388 -24.78 9.34 -6.06
CA TYR A 388 -24.05 8.28 -6.75
C TYR A 388 -24.61 6.90 -6.39
N ASP A 389 -24.16 6.30 -5.28
CA ASP A 389 -24.57 4.95 -4.84
C ASP A 389 -25.82 4.93 -3.96
N ASP A 390 -25.99 5.94 -3.10
CA ASP A 390 -27.15 6.06 -2.21
C ASP A 390 -28.36 6.66 -2.94
N ARG A 391 -29.53 6.67 -2.30
CA ARG A 391 -30.72 7.36 -2.82
C ARG A 391 -31.23 8.38 -1.81
N ASN A 392 -31.27 9.65 -2.24
CA ASN A 392 -31.53 10.80 -1.38
C ASN A 392 -32.79 11.54 -1.83
N TYR A 393 -33.63 11.95 -0.88
CA TYR A 393 -34.83 12.74 -1.14
C TYR A 393 -34.90 13.94 -0.22
N HIS A 394 -35.14 15.12 -0.79
CA HIS A 394 -35.58 16.28 -0.03
C HIS A 394 -37.08 16.16 0.20
N ILE A 395 -37.50 16.12 1.47
CA ILE A 395 -38.91 15.90 1.86
C ILE A 395 -39.42 17.14 2.62
N HIS A 396 -40.63 17.57 2.28
CA HIS A 396 -41.40 18.55 3.06
C HIS A 396 -42.54 17.84 3.77
N VAL A 397 -42.76 18.21 5.04
CA VAL A 397 -43.74 17.57 5.90
C VAL A 397 -44.77 18.56 6.41
N ASP A 398 -45.95 18.06 6.77
CA ASP A 398 -46.98 18.86 7.43
C ASP A 398 -46.49 19.36 8.79
N THR A 399 -47.08 20.48 9.22
CA THR A 399 -46.87 21.11 10.52
C THR A 399 -47.43 20.28 11.68
N ASP A 400 -48.42 19.42 11.43
CA ASP A 400 -48.96 18.48 12.42
C ASP A 400 -48.15 17.17 12.40
N ILE A 401 -47.28 16.99 13.39
CA ILE A 401 -46.41 15.81 13.50
C ILE A 401 -46.71 15.01 14.78
N ASN A 402 -46.70 13.69 14.65
CA ASN A 402 -46.88 12.76 15.77
C ASN A 402 -45.52 12.15 16.17
N ASN A 403 -44.57 13.00 16.58
CA ASN A 403 -43.24 12.57 17.01
C ASN A 403 -42.73 13.45 18.15
N THR A 404 -42.67 12.88 19.36
CA THR A 404 -42.27 13.59 20.58
C THR A 404 -40.79 13.95 20.65
N TYR A 405 -39.96 13.42 19.75
CA TYR A 405 -38.53 13.74 19.67
C TYR A 405 -38.22 14.92 18.74
N ILE A 406 -39.23 15.46 18.04
CA ILE A 406 -39.08 16.62 17.16
C ILE A 406 -39.78 17.81 17.84
N GLU A 407 -39.00 18.70 18.43
CA GLU A 407 -39.52 19.89 19.12
C GLU A 407 -39.90 21.01 18.13
N THR A 408 -39.14 21.15 17.04
CA THR A 408 -39.35 22.16 16.02
C THR A 408 -39.13 21.55 14.65
N ILE A 409 -40.09 21.75 13.75
CA ILE A 409 -39.97 21.29 12.38
C ILE A 409 -38.97 22.16 11.65
N ASN A 410 -38.04 21.54 10.93
CA ASN A 410 -37.15 22.26 10.05
C ASN A 410 -37.97 22.92 8.93
N PRO A 411 -38.04 24.27 8.84
CA PRO A 411 -38.87 24.96 7.86
C PRO A 411 -38.43 24.65 6.42
N SER A 412 -37.17 24.29 6.24
CA SER A 412 -36.56 23.95 4.95
C SER A 412 -36.69 22.45 4.64
N GLY A 413 -37.40 21.68 5.48
CA GLY A 413 -37.64 20.25 5.30
C GLY A 413 -36.49 19.36 5.78
N TYR A 414 -36.46 18.13 5.26
CA TYR A 414 -35.51 17.10 5.66
C TYR A 414 -34.91 16.36 4.47
N VAL A 415 -33.79 15.67 4.69
CA VAL A 415 -33.21 14.73 3.72
C VAL A 415 -33.46 13.31 4.19
N LEU A 416 -34.29 12.55 3.48
CA LEU A 416 -34.36 11.10 3.61
C LEU A 416 -33.25 10.48 2.78
N LYS A 417 -32.29 9.82 3.43
CA LYS A 417 -31.19 9.12 2.75
C LYS A 417 -31.30 7.61 3.00
N VAL A 418 -31.19 6.87 1.90
CA VAL A 418 -31.25 5.41 1.85
C VAL A 418 -29.89 4.93 1.39
N LEU A 419 -29.18 4.25 2.28
CA LEU A 419 -27.84 3.73 1.98
C LEU A 419 -27.94 2.61 0.96
N ASN A 420 -26.92 2.51 0.12
CA ASN A 420 -26.76 1.46 -0.87
C ASN A 420 -26.76 0.04 -0.24
N SER A 421 -26.98 -0.97 -1.08
CA SER A 421 -27.10 -2.37 -0.64
C SER A 421 -25.82 -2.94 -0.02
N GLY A 422 -24.66 -2.34 -0.33
CA GLY A 422 -23.37 -2.71 0.24
C GLY A 422 -23.24 -2.20 1.67
N ASP A 423 -23.33 -0.89 1.84
CA ASP A 423 -23.13 -0.21 3.12
C ASP A 423 -24.24 -0.54 4.12
N SER A 424 -25.44 -0.83 3.63
CA SER A 424 -26.55 -1.29 4.47
C SER A 424 -26.29 -2.63 5.19
N LYS A 425 -25.21 -3.35 4.85
CA LYS A 425 -24.80 -4.58 5.53
C LYS A 425 -24.02 -4.34 6.83
N ASP A 426 -23.51 -3.12 7.03
CA ASP A 426 -22.73 -2.76 8.21
C ASP A 426 -23.33 -1.52 8.91
N PRO A 427 -24.15 -1.71 9.95
CA PRO A 427 -24.69 -0.60 10.72
C PRO A 427 -23.63 0.29 11.39
N ALA A 428 -22.39 -0.18 11.57
CA ALA A 428 -21.33 0.63 12.18
C ALA A 428 -21.03 1.90 11.35
N ILE A 429 -21.29 1.85 10.03
CA ILE A 429 -21.12 2.99 9.13
C ILE A 429 -22.00 4.16 9.56
N ILE A 430 -23.30 3.91 9.75
CA ILE A 430 -24.27 4.96 10.05
C ILE A 430 -24.12 5.44 11.49
N GLU A 431 -23.80 4.55 12.43
CA GLU A 431 -23.51 4.91 13.82
C GLU A 431 -22.30 5.83 13.92
N ALA A 432 -21.21 5.50 13.21
CA ALA A 432 -20.02 6.34 13.18
C ALA A 432 -20.30 7.71 12.54
N GLN A 433 -21.05 7.75 11.43
CA GLN A 433 -21.43 9.00 10.77
C GLN A 433 -22.28 9.90 11.69
N HIS A 434 -23.23 9.34 12.42
CA HIS A 434 -24.01 10.09 13.41
C HIS A 434 -23.13 10.61 14.55
N GLN A 435 -22.18 9.82 15.06
CA GLN A 435 -21.22 10.28 16.07
C GLN A 435 -20.37 11.45 15.57
N LEU A 436 -19.96 11.44 14.29
CA LEU A 436 -19.23 12.53 13.66
C LEU A 436 -20.09 13.81 13.59
N PHE A 437 -21.34 13.71 13.17
CA PHE A 437 -22.25 14.85 13.15
C PHE A 437 -22.46 15.46 14.53
N TYR A 438 -22.69 14.64 15.55
CA TYR A 438 -22.80 15.14 16.92
C TYR A 438 -21.52 15.82 17.41
N HIS A 439 -20.35 15.30 17.04
CA HIS A 439 -19.08 15.95 17.38
C HIS A 439 -18.95 17.32 16.72
N LEU A 440 -19.18 17.41 15.41
CA LEU A 440 -19.07 18.64 14.64
C LEU A 440 -20.09 19.69 15.09
N HIS A 441 -21.35 19.29 15.31
CA HIS A 441 -22.38 20.16 15.85
C HIS A 441 -22.01 20.73 17.23
N ARG A 442 -21.49 19.89 18.15
CA ARG A 442 -21.00 20.35 19.47
C ARG A 442 -19.85 21.34 19.40
N LYS A 443 -19.11 21.34 18.29
CA LYS A 443 -18.01 22.27 18.02
C LYS A 443 -18.49 23.53 17.27
N GLY A 444 -19.79 23.66 17.02
CA GLY A 444 -20.41 24.82 16.36
C GLY A 444 -20.23 24.82 14.84
N LEU A 445 -19.86 23.70 14.22
CA LEU A 445 -19.81 23.59 12.77
C LEU A 445 -21.20 23.22 12.23
N PRO A 446 -21.75 23.95 11.24
CA PRO A 446 -23.03 23.59 10.64
C PRO A 446 -22.86 22.29 9.83
N VAL A 447 -23.57 21.25 10.27
CA VAL A 447 -23.62 19.93 9.65
C VAL A 447 -25.03 19.37 9.75
N GLN A 448 -25.34 18.37 8.92
CA GLN A 448 -26.64 17.73 8.95
C GLN A 448 -26.84 16.96 10.27
N GLU A 449 -28.01 17.11 10.88
CA GLU A 449 -28.34 16.47 12.15
C GLU A 449 -29.30 15.28 11.95
N PRO A 450 -29.01 14.10 12.54
CA PRO A 450 -29.91 12.96 12.50
C PRO A 450 -31.21 13.21 13.25
N VAL A 451 -32.33 12.98 12.58
CA VAL A 451 -33.68 13.07 13.15
C VAL A 451 -34.05 11.75 13.81
N ARG A 452 -34.61 11.82 15.02
CA ARG A 452 -35.11 10.63 15.72
C ARG A 452 -36.49 10.24 15.23
N ASN A 453 -36.68 8.94 15.04
CA ASN A 453 -37.97 8.32 14.76
C ASN A 453 -38.84 8.27 16.05
N ILE A 454 -40.09 7.84 15.95
CA ILE A 454 -41.03 7.80 17.09
C ILE A 454 -40.60 6.84 18.21
N HIS A 455 -39.61 5.97 17.95
CA HIS A 455 -39.00 5.06 18.90
C HIS A 455 -37.68 5.60 19.49
N GLY A 456 -37.28 6.82 19.14
CA GLY A 456 -36.05 7.47 19.62
C GLY A 456 -34.77 7.04 18.90
N GLN A 457 -34.88 6.25 17.82
CA GLN A 457 -33.74 5.79 17.02
C GLN A 457 -33.48 6.75 15.85
N THR A 458 -32.23 6.89 15.42
CA THR A 458 -31.84 7.84 14.36
C THR A 458 -31.74 7.21 12.97
N TRP A 459 -31.88 5.89 12.87
CA TRP A 459 -31.88 5.13 11.63
C TRP A 459 -32.68 3.84 11.81
N ALA A 460 -33.08 3.22 10.71
CA ALA A 460 -33.80 1.94 10.70
C ALA A 460 -33.39 1.10 9.50
N VAL A 461 -33.45 -0.22 9.64
CA VAL A 461 -33.27 -1.16 8.52
C VAL A 461 -34.64 -1.63 8.04
N GLU A 462 -34.89 -1.50 6.74
CA GLU A 462 -36.16 -1.89 6.13
C GLU A 462 -35.96 -2.68 4.84
N THR A 463 -36.92 -3.56 4.56
CA THR A 463 -37.09 -4.18 3.24
C THR A 463 -38.20 -3.47 2.49
N VAL A 464 -37.98 -3.22 1.21
CA VAL A 464 -38.88 -2.43 0.37
C VAL A 464 -39.67 -3.37 -0.54
N PRO A 465 -41.01 -3.32 -0.57
CA PRO A 465 -41.80 -4.19 -1.44
C PRO A 465 -41.63 -3.81 -2.91
N ASP A 466 -41.65 -4.80 -3.80
CA ASP A 466 -41.78 -4.55 -5.24
C ASP A 466 -43.26 -4.33 -5.59
N GLU A 467 -43.60 -3.15 -6.10
CA GLU A 467 -44.99 -2.81 -6.49
C GLU A 467 -45.51 -3.69 -7.62
N ASN A 468 -44.61 -4.24 -8.45
CA ASN A 468 -44.98 -5.09 -9.59
C ASN A 468 -44.95 -6.59 -9.25
N ASN A 469 -44.39 -6.97 -8.09
CA ASN A 469 -44.32 -8.36 -7.65
C ASN A 469 -44.39 -8.46 -6.12
N PRO A 470 -45.57 -8.79 -5.55
CA PRO A 470 -45.78 -8.84 -4.10
C PRO A 470 -44.85 -9.82 -3.35
N ASP A 471 -44.36 -10.86 -4.04
CA ASP A 471 -43.48 -11.87 -3.46
C ASP A 471 -42.01 -11.44 -3.46
N ARG A 472 -41.67 -10.36 -4.19
CA ARG A 472 -40.31 -9.80 -4.26
C ARG A 472 -40.16 -8.60 -3.33
N LYS A 473 -39.04 -8.56 -2.61
CA LYS A 473 -38.62 -7.41 -1.79
C LYS A 473 -37.19 -7.00 -2.13
N TYR A 474 -36.93 -5.71 -2.10
CA TYR A 474 -35.60 -5.10 -2.20
C TYR A 474 -35.03 -4.84 -0.80
N GLY A 475 -33.70 -4.73 -0.71
CA GLY A 475 -32.98 -4.53 0.55
C GLY A 475 -32.53 -5.84 1.22
N PRO A 476 -32.19 -5.82 2.52
CA PRO A 476 -32.41 -4.73 3.48
C PRO A 476 -31.57 -3.47 3.18
N TYR A 477 -32.16 -2.29 3.42
CA TYR A 477 -31.48 -1.00 3.34
C TYR A 477 -31.53 -0.26 4.68
N ILE A 478 -30.48 0.51 4.98
CA ILE A 478 -30.48 1.48 6.09
C ILE A 478 -31.13 2.78 5.61
N PHE A 479 -32.12 3.24 6.35
CA PHE A 479 -32.80 4.52 6.16
C PHE A 479 -32.50 5.43 7.35
N HIS A 480 -32.22 6.70 7.07
CA HIS A 480 -32.22 7.75 8.08
C HIS A 480 -32.82 9.06 7.55
N ILE A 481 -33.25 9.94 8.45
CA ILE A 481 -33.65 11.30 8.10
C ILE A 481 -32.65 12.26 8.72
N LEU A 482 -32.20 13.23 7.94
CA LEU A 482 -31.34 14.32 8.35
C LEU A 482 -32.07 15.66 8.21
N ASN A 483 -31.72 16.66 9.02
CA ASN A 483 -32.15 18.04 8.75
C ASN A 483 -31.65 18.52 7.38
N TYR A 484 -32.53 19.20 6.63
CA TYR A 484 -32.11 19.89 5.42
C TYR A 484 -31.37 21.18 5.78
N ILE A 485 -30.26 21.45 5.10
CA ILE A 485 -29.50 22.70 5.23
C ILE A 485 -29.74 23.51 3.97
N GLU A 486 -30.19 24.75 4.12
CA GLU A 486 -30.42 25.63 2.98
C GLU A 486 -29.11 26.02 2.28
N GLY A 487 -29.11 25.90 0.96
CA GLY A 487 -28.01 26.33 0.12
C GLY A 487 -28.08 25.70 -1.26
N ASP A 488 -27.43 26.36 -2.21
CA ASP A 488 -27.16 25.78 -3.52
C ASP A 488 -25.83 25.02 -3.48
N VAL A 489 -25.73 23.91 -4.21
CA VAL A 489 -24.43 23.26 -4.45
C VAL A 489 -23.52 24.21 -5.23
N VAL A 490 -22.24 24.29 -4.86
CA VAL A 490 -21.32 25.32 -5.38
C VAL A 490 -21.13 25.26 -6.90
N CYS A 491 -21.23 24.09 -7.53
CA CYS A 491 -21.13 23.95 -8.99
C CYS A 491 -22.23 24.71 -9.79
N LYS A 492 -23.27 25.20 -9.10
CA LYS A 492 -24.30 26.09 -9.68
C LYS A 492 -23.95 27.57 -9.59
N LYS A 493 -22.85 27.93 -8.93
CA LYS A 493 -22.40 29.31 -8.69
C LYS A 493 -21.05 29.58 -9.36
N PRO A 494 -20.71 30.86 -9.64
CA PRO A 494 -19.38 31.21 -10.14
C PRO A 494 -18.29 30.98 -9.09
N TYR A 495 -17.12 30.50 -9.53
CA TYR A 495 -15.95 30.28 -8.68
C TYR A 495 -15.14 31.57 -8.54
N LEU A 496 -15.67 32.52 -7.79
CA LEU A 496 -14.98 33.77 -7.50
C LEU A 496 -13.84 33.55 -6.48
N PRO A 497 -12.74 34.34 -6.54
CA PRO A 497 -11.69 34.33 -5.53
C PRO A 497 -12.19 34.37 -4.07
N THR A 498 -13.24 35.17 -3.81
CA THR A 498 -13.87 35.28 -2.48
C THR A 498 -14.63 34.01 -2.09
N THR A 499 -15.35 33.37 -3.01
CA THR A 499 -16.01 32.08 -2.78
C THR A 499 -14.98 30.99 -2.43
N LEU A 500 -13.89 30.91 -3.20
CA LEU A 500 -12.81 29.94 -2.95
C LEU A 500 -12.11 30.18 -1.61
N TYR A 501 -11.87 31.44 -1.26
CA TYR A 501 -11.37 31.82 0.06
C TYR A 501 -12.32 31.34 1.18
N ASN A 502 -13.63 31.58 1.06
CA ASN A 502 -14.62 31.15 2.05
C ASN A 502 -14.70 29.63 2.19
N ILE A 503 -14.55 28.89 1.09
CA ILE A 503 -14.40 27.42 1.09
C ILE A 503 -13.18 26.99 1.90
N GLY A 504 -12.04 27.63 1.68
CA GLY A 504 -10.83 27.40 2.47
C GLY A 504 -11.04 27.66 3.96
N VAL A 505 -11.68 28.79 4.32
CA VAL A 505 -12.03 29.11 5.70
C VAL A 505 -12.90 28.01 6.31
N PHE A 506 -13.94 27.55 5.61
CA PHE A 506 -14.83 26.51 6.12
C PHE A 506 -14.10 25.17 6.33
N ALA A 507 -13.26 24.75 5.38
CA ALA A 507 -12.43 23.55 5.51
C ALA A 507 -11.49 23.64 6.74
N GLY A 508 -10.88 24.81 6.97
CA GLY A 508 -10.03 25.04 8.13
C GLY A 508 -10.81 24.98 9.46
N LYS A 509 -12.02 25.56 9.51
CA LYS A 509 -12.93 25.43 10.66
C LYS A 509 -13.32 23.97 10.91
N MET A 510 -13.60 23.21 9.85
CA MET A 510 -13.92 21.78 9.96
C MET A 510 -12.74 20.98 10.53
N HIS A 511 -11.52 21.15 10.01
CA HIS A 511 -10.34 20.45 10.54
C HIS A 511 -10.06 20.79 12.01
N ASN A 512 -10.31 22.03 12.44
CA ASN A 512 -10.24 22.40 13.85
C ASN A 512 -11.37 21.75 14.68
N ALA A 513 -12.59 21.72 14.15
CA ALA A 513 -13.73 21.07 14.79
C ALA A 513 -13.53 19.56 14.96
N LEU A 514 -12.79 18.90 14.06
CA LEU A 514 -12.48 17.48 14.12
C LEU A 514 -11.39 17.12 15.16
N GLN A 515 -10.74 18.11 15.78
CA GLN A 515 -9.72 17.85 16.80
C GLN A 515 -10.34 17.23 18.06
N GLY A 516 -9.79 16.08 18.46
CA GLY A 516 -10.27 15.31 19.61
C GLY A 516 -11.50 14.43 19.32
N PHE A 517 -11.93 14.34 18.05
CA PHE A 517 -12.83 13.27 17.64
C PHE A 517 -12.06 11.94 17.63
N GLU A 518 -12.68 10.85 18.07
CA GLU A 518 -12.11 9.50 18.01
C GLU A 518 -13.23 8.51 17.70
N ASN A 519 -13.01 7.67 16.69
CA ASN A 519 -13.94 6.64 16.27
C ASN A 519 -13.19 5.50 15.55
N LYS A 520 -13.44 4.27 16.01
CA LYS A 520 -12.76 3.06 15.52
C LYS A 520 -13.10 2.72 14.06
N TYR A 521 -14.34 2.95 13.64
CA TYR A 521 -14.77 2.67 12.27
C TYR A 521 -14.00 3.55 11.27
N PHE A 522 -14.03 4.87 11.46
CA PHE A 522 -13.31 5.81 10.59
C PHE A 522 -11.79 5.63 10.63
N ARG A 523 -11.23 5.17 11.76
CA ARG A 523 -9.79 4.87 11.88
C ARG A 523 -9.35 3.69 11.00
N ASN A 524 -10.24 2.74 10.74
CA ASN A 524 -9.93 1.55 9.95
C ASN A 524 -10.41 1.62 8.50
N LYS A 525 -11.31 2.56 8.19
CA LYS A 525 -12.01 2.63 6.91
C LYS A 525 -11.09 2.87 5.70
N SER A 526 -10.00 3.62 5.87
CA SER A 526 -9.07 3.93 4.79
C SER A 526 -8.38 2.69 4.19
N ASN A 527 -8.34 1.57 4.93
CA ASN A 527 -7.69 0.33 4.50
C ASN A 527 -8.50 -0.37 3.39
N GLY A 528 -7.97 -0.35 2.17
CA GLY A 528 -8.61 -0.98 1.01
C GLY A 528 -9.80 -0.23 0.42
N PHE A 529 -10.06 1.01 0.86
CA PHE A 529 -11.05 1.88 0.26
C PHE A 529 -10.42 2.65 -0.91
N ILE A 530 -10.78 2.28 -2.16
CA ILE A 530 -10.11 2.79 -3.38
C ILE A 530 -10.15 4.31 -3.52
N TRP A 531 -11.10 4.98 -2.86
CA TRP A 531 -11.23 6.45 -2.84
C TRP A 531 -10.37 7.14 -1.78
N SER A 532 -9.72 6.38 -0.88
CA SER A 532 -8.64 6.90 -0.03
C SER A 532 -7.38 7.15 -0.87
N LEU A 533 -6.76 8.32 -0.75
CA LEU A 533 -5.48 8.59 -1.41
C LEU A 533 -4.34 7.69 -0.90
N THR A 534 -4.47 7.06 0.26
CA THR A 534 -3.49 6.03 0.70
C THR A 534 -3.52 4.79 -0.19
N GLU A 535 -4.60 4.56 -0.95
CA GLU A 535 -4.79 3.41 -1.84
C GLU A 535 -4.38 3.71 -3.29
N MET A 536 -3.60 4.78 -3.56
CA MET A 536 -3.19 5.17 -4.92
C MET A 536 -2.53 4.03 -5.71
N ALA A 537 -1.79 3.14 -5.05
CA ALA A 537 -1.18 1.98 -5.72
C ALA A 537 -2.22 0.95 -6.20
N GLY A 538 -3.41 0.89 -5.58
CA GLY A 538 -4.53 0.06 -6.01
C GLY A 538 -5.14 0.51 -7.33
N LEU A 539 -4.97 1.79 -7.68
CA LEU A 539 -5.53 2.35 -8.92
C LEU A 539 -4.93 1.73 -10.19
N LEU A 540 -3.73 1.15 -10.11
CA LEU A 540 -3.08 0.42 -11.20
C LEU A 540 -3.96 -0.71 -11.76
N GLU A 541 -4.86 -1.28 -10.95
CA GLU A 541 -5.80 -2.34 -11.39
C GLU A 541 -6.83 -1.82 -12.41
N TYR A 542 -7.04 -0.51 -12.50
CA TYR A 542 -8.09 0.11 -13.31
C TYR A 542 -7.53 0.90 -14.51
N THR A 543 -6.21 1.07 -14.61
CA THR A 543 -5.57 1.90 -15.65
C THR A 543 -5.78 1.37 -17.07
N PHE A 544 -6.06 0.07 -17.23
CA PHE A 544 -6.43 -0.54 -18.52
C PHE A 544 -7.67 0.11 -19.16
N ALA A 545 -8.51 0.79 -18.37
CA ALA A 545 -9.67 1.53 -18.85
C ALA A 545 -9.28 2.84 -19.56
N VAL A 546 -8.11 3.42 -19.25
CA VAL A 546 -7.58 4.62 -19.90
C VAL A 546 -6.99 4.24 -21.27
N LYS A 547 -7.64 4.69 -22.35
CA LYS A 547 -7.27 4.30 -23.73
C LYS A 547 -6.23 5.22 -24.36
N ASP A 548 -6.23 6.49 -23.97
CA ASP A 548 -5.27 7.46 -24.47
C ASP A 548 -3.89 7.22 -23.83
N LYS A 549 -2.85 7.12 -24.67
CA LYS A 549 -1.51 6.74 -24.22
C LYS A 549 -0.81 7.84 -23.43
N GLU A 550 -1.03 9.10 -23.78
CA GLU A 550 -0.42 10.24 -23.06
C GLU A 550 -1.04 10.37 -21.67
N ASN A 551 -2.37 10.25 -21.58
CA ASN A 551 -3.07 10.23 -20.30
C ASN A 551 -2.65 9.04 -19.43
N LEU A 552 -2.51 7.84 -20.01
CA LEU A 552 -2.03 6.66 -19.29
C LEU A 552 -0.60 6.85 -18.76
N GLN A 553 0.28 7.47 -19.56
CA GLN A 553 1.62 7.82 -19.12
C GLN A 553 1.60 8.76 -17.90
N ILE A 554 0.82 9.86 -17.97
CA ILE A 554 0.70 10.80 -16.85
C ILE A 554 0.14 10.10 -15.60
N VAL A 555 -0.87 9.23 -15.77
CA VAL A 555 -1.43 8.42 -14.67
C VAL A 555 -0.35 7.59 -13.99
N ASN A 556 0.46 6.85 -14.75
CA ASN A 556 1.54 6.01 -14.19
C ASN A 556 2.63 6.86 -13.53
N GLU A 557 3.00 7.99 -14.11
CA GLU A 557 3.97 8.94 -13.53
C GLU A 557 3.48 9.50 -12.20
N VAL A 558 2.20 9.87 -12.09
CA VAL A 558 1.59 10.39 -10.85
C VAL A 558 1.51 9.32 -9.78
N ILE A 559 1.05 8.10 -10.10
CA ILE A 559 1.02 6.97 -9.16
C ILE A 559 2.43 6.69 -8.63
N LYS A 560 3.42 6.71 -9.53
CA LYS A 560 4.84 6.55 -9.17
C LYS A 560 5.29 7.67 -8.24
N ALA A 561 5.03 8.94 -8.59
CA ALA A 561 5.43 10.07 -7.76
C ALA A 561 4.78 10.07 -6.38
N PHE A 562 3.54 9.58 -6.24
CA PHE A 562 2.95 9.38 -4.91
C PHE A 562 3.83 8.48 -4.02
N GLN A 563 4.33 7.37 -4.57
CA GLN A 563 5.19 6.43 -3.86
C GLN A 563 6.55 7.02 -3.49
N TYR A 564 7.14 7.88 -4.33
CA TYR A 564 8.47 8.46 -4.07
C TYR A 564 8.45 9.79 -3.32
N GLU A 565 7.37 10.56 -3.43
CA GLU A 565 7.30 11.92 -2.86
C GLU A 565 6.43 11.99 -1.62
N VAL A 566 5.34 11.23 -1.53
CA VAL A 566 4.32 11.35 -0.47
C VAL A 566 4.51 10.29 0.60
N VAL A 567 4.59 9.01 0.22
CA VAL A 567 4.72 7.88 1.17
C VAL A 567 5.91 8.04 2.13
N PRO A 568 7.13 8.45 1.69
CA PRO A 568 8.26 8.62 2.61
C PRO A 568 8.08 9.74 3.63
N LYS A 569 7.06 10.59 3.47
CA LYS A 569 6.77 11.74 4.33
C LYS A 569 5.60 11.51 5.28
N TYR A 570 4.99 10.33 5.30
CA TYR A 570 3.86 9.99 6.16
C TYR A 570 4.09 10.33 7.64
N ASN A 571 5.28 10.07 8.17
CA ASN A 571 5.64 10.42 9.55
C ASN A 571 5.90 11.92 9.80
N LYS A 572 5.82 12.76 8.75
CA LYS A 572 6.06 14.22 8.81
C LYS A 572 4.86 15.06 8.40
N ILE A 573 3.83 14.46 7.80
CA ILE A 573 2.58 15.13 7.44
C ILE A 573 1.51 14.86 8.51
N THR A 574 0.56 15.77 8.68
CA THR A 574 -0.35 15.74 9.82
C THR A 574 -1.50 14.76 9.59
N GLU A 575 -1.58 13.73 10.44
CA GLU A 575 -2.75 12.86 10.49
C GLU A 575 -3.97 13.54 11.15
N GLY A 576 -5.17 13.09 10.79
CA GLY A 576 -6.41 13.52 11.39
C GLY A 576 -7.62 12.94 10.67
N TYR A 577 -8.79 13.15 11.26
CA TYR A 577 -10.04 12.89 10.57
C TYR A 577 -10.23 13.90 9.44
N ILE A 578 -10.61 13.41 8.26
CA ILE A 578 -10.87 14.19 7.05
C ILE A 578 -12.27 13.86 6.52
N HIS A 579 -12.83 14.77 5.72
CA HIS A 579 -14.08 14.52 4.99
C HIS A 579 -13.88 13.51 3.85
N GLY A 580 -12.75 13.57 3.15
CA GLY A 580 -12.36 12.60 2.12
C GLY A 580 -13.02 12.78 0.75
N ASP A 581 -13.95 13.74 0.61
CA ASP A 581 -14.67 13.99 -0.65
C ASP A 581 -15.27 15.41 -0.72
N ILE A 582 -14.47 16.44 -0.39
CA ILE A 582 -14.88 17.84 -0.53
C ILE A 582 -14.90 18.22 -2.02
N ASN A 583 -15.93 17.79 -2.74
CA ASN A 583 -16.14 18.08 -4.15
C ASN A 583 -17.23 19.15 -4.36
N GLU A 584 -17.42 19.58 -5.61
CA GLU A 584 -18.32 20.66 -5.99
C GLU A 584 -19.82 20.42 -5.76
N GLN A 585 -20.21 19.18 -5.46
CA GLN A 585 -21.59 18.81 -5.14
C GLN A 585 -21.84 18.71 -3.64
N ASN A 586 -20.76 18.58 -2.85
CA ASN A 586 -20.80 18.40 -1.41
C ASN A 586 -20.61 19.71 -0.64
N ILE A 587 -20.48 20.85 -1.33
CA ILE A 587 -20.35 22.18 -0.73
C ILE A 587 -21.65 22.96 -0.99
N LEU A 588 -22.36 23.28 0.09
CA LEU A 588 -23.53 24.16 0.04
C LEU A 588 -23.11 25.61 0.28
N VAL A 589 -23.60 26.50 -0.57
CA VAL A 589 -23.36 27.93 -0.49
C VAL A 589 -24.65 28.72 -0.54
N ARG A 590 -24.61 29.92 0.04
CA ARG A 590 -25.68 30.92 -0.04
C ARG A 590 -25.14 32.22 -0.59
N GLU A 591 -25.97 32.93 -1.34
CA GLU A 591 -25.61 34.26 -1.84
C GLU A 591 -25.58 35.28 -0.69
N ILE A 592 -24.53 36.09 -0.65
CA ILE A 592 -24.41 37.22 0.27
C ILE A 592 -24.96 38.45 -0.45
N LEU A 593 -26.16 38.89 -0.08
CA LEU A 593 -26.74 40.12 -0.61
C LEU A 593 -25.89 41.32 -0.14
N GLU A 594 -24.98 41.81 -0.99
CA GLU A 594 -24.32 43.10 -0.76
C GLU A 594 -25.18 44.25 -1.30
N ASP A 595 -25.40 45.26 -0.46
CA ASP A 595 -26.20 46.47 -0.72
C ASP A 595 -25.49 47.50 -1.64
N GLN A 596 -24.50 47.13 -2.46
CA GLN A 596 -23.80 48.08 -3.34
C GLN A 596 -23.53 47.55 -4.74
N LYS A 597 -23.97 48.32 -5.73
CA LYS A 597 -23.74 48.13 -7.17
C LYS A 597 -22.23 48.13 -7.46
N THR A 598 -21.69 47.01 -7.92
CA THR A 598 -20.38 46.98 -8.60
C THR A 598 -20.57 47.28 -10.09
N GLU A 599 -19.82 48.25 -10.62
CA GLU A 599 -19.86 48.70 -12.03
C GLU A 599 -19.35 47.64 -13.04
N SER A 600 -18.91 46.47 -12.58
CA SER A 600 -18.28 45.41 -13.39
C SER A 600 -19.23 44.27 -13.83
N GLY A 601 -20.51 44.32 -13.47
CA GLY A 601 -21.52 43.41 -14.04
C GLY A 601 -21.44 41.94 -13.58
N VAL A 602 -20.54 41.56 -12.65
CA VAL A 602 -20.53 40.24 -11.99
C VAL A 602 -20.92 40.42 -10.52
N LYS A 603 -21.99 39.72 -10.12
CA LYS A 603 -22.76 39.91 -8.88
C LYS A 603 -22.48 38.81 -7.85
N CYS A 604 -22.46 39.24 -6.59
CA CYS A 604 -22.76 38.47 -5.37
C CYS A 604 -21.70 37.43 -4.94
N PRO A 605 -20.86 37.71 -3.91
CA PRO A 605 -20.05 36.67 -3.28
C PRO A 605 -20.93 35.63 -2.59
N CYS A 606 -20.46 34.38 -2.54
CA CYS A 606 -21.15 33.30 -1.84
C CYS A 606 -20.47 32.98 -0.51
N ASP A 607 -21.26 32.73 0.53
CA ASP A 607 -20.82 32.21 1.82
C ASP A 607 -21.05 30.70 1.86
N VAL A 608 -20.16 29.96 2.53
CA VAL A 608 -20.30 28.50 2.66
C VAL A 608 -21.23 28.20 3.82
N THR A 609 -22.38 27.57 3.54
CA THR A 609 -23.34 27.19 4.56
C THR A 609 -22.91 25.92 5.27
N ALA A 610 -22.54 24.88 4.53
CA ALA A 610 -22.15 23.58 5.08
C ALA A 610 -21.38 22.73 4.06
N PHE A 611 -20.59 21.79 4.59
CA PHE A 611 -20.21 20.60 3.84
C PHE A 611 -21.21 19.48 4.15
N ILE A 612 -21.58 18.72 3.13
CA ILE A 612 -22.53 17.61 3.23
C ILE A 612 -21.89 16.32 2.72
N ASP A 613 -22.52 15.20 3.04
CA ASP A 613 -22.11 13.86 2.63
C ASP A 613 -20.73 13.39 3.14
N PHE A 614 -20.67 13.10 4.45
CA PHE A 614 -19.51 12.51 5.10
C PHE A 614 -19.41 10.99 4.90
N ALA A 615 -20.00 10.46 3.81
CA ALA A 615 -19.95 9.03 3.52
C ALA A 615 -18.54 8.53 3.23
N ASP A 616 -17.58 9.40 2.89
CA ASP A 616 -16.16 9.08 2.62
C ASP A 616 -15.21 9.48 3.76
N ALA A 617 -15.75 10.04 4.85
CA ALA A 617 -14.95 10.48 5.99
C ALA A 617 -14.11 9.32 6.54
N SER A 618 -12.88 9.61 6.96
CA SER A 618 -11.92 8.61 7.45
C SER A 618 -10.81 9.29 8.27
N TYR A 619 -10.01 8.50 8.98
CA TYR A 619 -8.75 8.95 9.56
C TYR A 619 -7.63 8.79 8.52
N SER A 620 -7.01 9.91 8.15
CA SER A 620 -5.98 9.97 7.10
C SER A 620 -5.13 11.23 7.31
N TYR A 621 -4.63 11.86 6.24
CA TYR A 621 -3.78 13.05 6.31
C TYR A 621 -4.55 14.31 5.93
N ARG A 622 -4.44 15.39 6.72
CA ARG A 622 -5.20 16.64 6.49
C ARG A 622 -4.92 17.27 5.13
N VAL A 623 -3.68 17.17 4.66
CA VAL A 623 -3.28 17.66 3.34
C VAL A 623 -4.05 16.97 2.20
N PHE A 624 -4.52 15.74 2.40
CA PHE A 624 -5.32 15.03 1.39
C PHE A 624 -6.69 15.67 1.20
N ASP A 625 -7.37 16.08 2.27
CA ASP A 625 -8.67 16.75 2.16
C ASP A 625 -8.55 18.10 1.43
N VAL A 626 -7.48 18.85 1.73
CA VAL A 626 -7.16 20.10 1.04
C VAL A 626 -6.84 19.86 -0.44
N ALA A 627 -6.05 18.84 -0.75
CA ALA A 627 -5.73 18.49 -2.13
C ALA A 627 -6.96 18.04 -2.93
N ILE A 628 -7.85 17.27 -2.31
CA ILE A 628 -9.12 16.83 -2.90
C ILE A 628 -9.99 18.04 -3.23
N MET A 629 -10.16 18.94 -2.26
CA MET A 629 -10.90 20.19 -2.44
C MET A 629 -10.32 21.03 -3.58
N VAL A 630 -9.01 21.30 -3.58
CA VAL A 630 -8.37 22.09 -4.65
C VAL A 630 -8.54 21.41 -6.02
N ALA A 631 -8.40 20.08 -6.10
CA ALA A 631 -8.58 19.35 -7.35
C ALA A 631 -9.97 19.59 -7.98
N TYR A 632 -11.05 19.43 -7.19
CA TYR A 632 -12.42 19.60 -7.69
C TYR A 632 -12.76 21.06 -7.99
N MET A 633 -12.36 22.00 -7.13
CA MET A 633 -12.56 23.42 -7.39
C MET A 633 -11.82 23.86 -8.68
N SER A 634 -10.60 23.35 -8.90
CA SER A 634 -9.85 23.62 -10.14
C SER A 634 -10.49 22.96 -11.37
N ILE A 635 -11.11 21.77 -11.25
CA ILE A 635 -11.82 21.14 -12.37
C ILE A 635 -12.99 22.00 -12.84
N ASP A 636 -13.78 22.55 -11.90
CA ASP A 636 -15.03 23.22 -12.24
C ASP A 636 -14.87 24.73 -12.51
N CYS A 637 -13.82 25.37 -11.98
CA CYS A 637 -13.48 26.78 -12.18
C CYS A 637 -13.21 27.12 -13.66
N LYS A 638 -13.88 28.17 -14.16
CA LYS A 638 -13.78 28.70 -15.54
C LYS A 638 -13.47 30.19 -15.59
N GLU A 639 -13.52 30.86 -14.45
CA GLU A 639 -13.48 32.30 -14.29
C GLU A 639 -12.07 32.86 -14.45
N PHE A 640 -11.06 32.07 -14.08
CA PHE A 640 -9.64 32.42 -14.18
C PHE A 640 -8.76 31.16 -14.27
N ASP A 641 -7.44 31.32 -14.24
CA ASP A 641 -6.50 30.20 -14.35
C ASP A 641 -6.69 29.18 -13.20
N GLN A 642 -7.02 27.95 -13.57
CA GLN A 642 -7.24 26.83 -12.65
C GLN A 642 -6.06 26.52 -11.72
N LEU A 643 -4.83 26.89 -12.10
CA LEU A 643 -3.65 26.76 -11.24
C LEU A 643 -3.67 27.72 -10.06
N ASP A 644 -4.40 28.84 -10.13
CA ASP A 644 -4.44 29.87 -9.08
C ASP A 644 -5.50 29.58 -8.00
N VAL A 645 -6.43 28.66 -8.28
CA VAL A 645 -7.51 28.24 -7.37
C VAL A 645 -6.96 27.82 -6.00
N GLY A 646 -5.88 27.03 -5.99
CA GLY A 646 -5.25 26.58 -4.75
C GLY A 646 -4.76 27.73 -3.86
N GLY A 647 -4.27 28.83 -4.45
CA GLY A 647 -3.82 30.01 -3.71
C GLY A 647 -4.97 30.70 -2.97
N HIS A 648 -6.12 30.88 -3.62
CA HIS A 648 -7.30 31.48 -3.00
C HIS A 648 -7.89 30.61 -1.87
N VAL A 649 -7.97 29.29 -2.11
CA VAL A 649 -8.43 28.33 -1.09
C VAL A 649 -7.48 28.31 0.11
N LEU A 650 -6.17 28.22 -0.12
CA LEU A 650 -5.17 28.19 0.95
C LEU A 650 -5.13 29.51 1.73
N ALA A 651 -5.34 30.66 1.08
CA ALA A 651 -5.42 31.95 1.77
C ALA A 651 -6.51 31.97 2.84
N GLY A 652 -7.68 31.38 2.54
CA GLY A 652 -8.77 31.24 3.51
C GLY A 652 -8.48 30.19 4.58
N TYR A 653 -8.00 29.02 4.16
CA TYR A 653 -7.66 27.91 5.06
C TYR A 653 -6.61 28.32 6.11
N PHE A 654 -5.61 29.09 5.70
CA PHE A 654 -4.53 29.57 6.57
C PHE A 654 -4.96 30.60 7.62
N THR A 655 -6.19 31.13 7.54
CA THR A 655 -6.74 31.96 8.62
C THR A 655 -7.25 31.14 9.81
N GLN A 656 -7.48 29.85 9.61
CA GLN A 656 -8.06 28.97 10.64
C GLN A 656 -7.03 27.98 11.18
N THR A 657 -6.14 27.47 10.33
CA THR A 657 -5.13 26.48 10.71
C THR A 657 -3.94 26.55 9.76
N THR A 658 -2.92 25.71 9.91
CA THR A 658 -1.71 25.76 9.07
C THR A 658 -1.41 24.40 8.45
N LEU A 659 -0.67 24.41 7.34
CA LEU A 659 0.02 23.23 6.81
C LEU A 659 1.53 23.42 7.01
N ASN A 660 2.22 22.33 7.32
CA ASN A 660 3.66 22.33 7.48
C ASN A 660 4.38 22.29 6.10
N ALA A 661 5.70 22.48 6.10
CA ALA A 661 6.49 22.55 4.87
C ALA A 661 6.44 21.25 4.05
N GLU A 662 6.38 20.09 4.71
CA GLU A 662 6.32 18.78 4.04
C GLU A 662 4.95 18.55 3.41
N GLU A 663 3.87 19.01 4.08
CA GLU A 663 2.51 19.02 3.53
C GLU A 663 2.40 19.91 2.29
N MET A 664 3.02 21.10 2.32
CA MET A 664 3.06 21.99 1.17
C MET A 664 3.88 21.39 0.00
N ASP A 665 4.98 20.70 0.28
CA ASP A 665 5.81 20.07 -0.76
C ASP A 665 5.10 18.92 -1.51
N VAL A 666 4.19 18.19 -0.83
CA VAL A 666 3.43 17.10 -1.45
C VAL A 666 2.13 17.56 -2.10
N MET A 667 1.70 18.81 -1.90
CA MET A 667 0.38 19.31 -2.29
C MET A 667 0.09 19.11 -3.79
N ARG A 668 1.01 19.50 -4.68
CA ARG A 668 0.86 19.31 -6.14
C ARG A 668 0.61 17.84 -6.48
N THR A 669 1.42 16.95 -5.91
CA THR A 669 1.36 15.52 -6.18
C THR A 669 0.05 14.93 -5.66
N CYS A 670 -0.41 15.34 -4.48
CA CYS A 670 -1.71 14.91 -3.93
C CYS A 670 -2.90 15.39 -4.77
N ILE A 671 -2.87 16.62 -5.29
CA ILE A 671 -3.90 17.15 -6.22
C ILE A 671 -3.94 16.28 -7.48
N CYS A 672 -2.78 16.03 -8.10
CA CYS A 672 -2.70 15.16 -9.27
C CYS A 672 -3.17 13.73 -8.95
N CYS A 673 -2.89 13.21 -7.77
CA CYS A 673 -3.37 11.90 -7.34
C CYS A 673 -4.89 11.83 -7.29
N ARG A 674 -5.57 12.84 -6.71
CA ARG A 674 -7.04 12.87 -6.72
C ARG A 674 -7.61 12.99 -8.13
N LEU A 675 -7.01 13.83 -8.99
CA LEU A 675 -7.39 13.93 -10.40
C LEU A 675 -7.27 12.57 -11.10
N VAL A 676 -6.13 11.89 -10.94
CA VAL A 676 -5.87 10.56 -11.50
C VAL A 676 -6.88 9.53 -10.97
N GLN A 677 -7.13 9.50 -9.67
CA GLN A 677 -8.12 8.61 -9.05
C GLN A 677 -9.52 8.81 -9.65
N SER A 678 -9.99 10.06 -9.73
CA SER A 678 -11.30 10.38 -10.32
C SER A 678 -11.38 10.01 -11.81
N LEU A 679 -10.33 10.32 -12.58
CA LEU A 679 -10.31 10.10 -14.03
C LEU A 679 -10.20 8.62 -14.41
N VAL A 680 -9.37 7.86 -13.71
CA VAL A 680 -9.21 6.41 -13.95
C VAL A 680 -10.47 5.66 -13.52
N MET A 681 -11.02 5.96 -12.34
CA MET A 681 -12.27 5.33 -11.90
C MET A 681 -13.44 5.71 -12.80
N GLY A 682 -13.52 6.97 -13.27
CA GLY A 682 -14.51 7.39 -14.26
C GLY A 682 -14.38 6.64 -15.59
N ALA A 683 -13.15 6.47 -16.11
CA ALA A 683 -12.90 5.68 -17.31
C ALA A 683 -13.29 4.21 -17.13
N TYR A 684 -13.00 3.63 -15.95
CA TYR A 684 -13.39 2.26 -15.61
C TYR A 684 -14.90 2.09 -15.51
N SER A 685 -15.61 2.99 -14.81
CA SER A 685 -17.07 2.98 -14.72
C SER A 685 -17.71 3.05 -16.11
N TYR A 686 -17.21 3.91 -17.00
CA TYR A 686 -17.68 3.98 -18.39
C TYR A 686 -17.36 2.71 -19.19
N HIS A 687 -16.21 2.08 -18.93
CA HIS A 687 -15.85 0.82 -19.57
C HIS A 687 -16.79 -0.32 -19.15
N MET A 688 -17.23 -0.35 -17.88
CA MET A 688 -18.17 -1.34 -17.36
C MET A 688 -19.62 -1.05 -17.78
N GLU A 689 -20.02 0.22 -17.80
CA GLU A 689 -21.35 0.66 -18.16
C GLU A 689 -21.30 1.85 -19.14
N PRO A 690 -21.26 1.59 -20.46
CA PRO A 690 -21.16 2.65 -21.46
C PRO A 690 -22.35 3.62 -21.51
N SER A 691 -23.50 3.26 -20.92
CA SER A 691 -24.67 4.15 -20.77
C SER A 691 -24.45 5.26 -19.75
N ASN A 692 -23.52 5.09 -18.80
CA ASN A 692 -23.20 6.07 -17.77
C ASN A 692 -22.32 7.18 -18.35
N THR A 693 -22.90 8.07 -19.15
CA THR A 693 -22.17 9.16 -19.81
C THR A 693 -21.82 10.32 -18.86
N TYR A 694 -22.37 10.31 -17.65
CA TYR A 694 -22.15 11.33 -16.63
C TYR A 694 -20.67 11.39 -16.21
N VAL A 695 -20.02 10.23 -16.03
CA VAL A 695 -18.59 10.17 -15.67
C VAL A 695 -17.65 10.80 -16.72
N LEU A 696 -18.13 11.01 -17.95
CA LEU A 696 -17.36 11.68 -19.01
C LEU A 696 -17.38 13.20 -18.89
N GLN A 697 -18.30 13.81 -18.13
CA GLN A 697 -18.37 15.26 -17.97
C GLN A 697 -17.17 15.80 -17.20
N THR A 698 -16.82 15.15 -16.08
CA THR A 698 -15.61 15.43 -15.31
C THR A 698 -14.36 15.14 -16.13
N ALA A 699 -14.34 14.02 -16.87
CA ALA A 699 -13.19 13.62 -17.68
C ALA A 699 -12.80 14.65 -18.76
N LYS A 700 -13.79 15.30 -19.41
CA LYS A 700 -13.54 16.32 -20.44
C LYS A 700 -12.65 17.47 -19.96
N ARG A 701 -12.77 17.85 -18.68
CA ARG A 701 -12.01 18.96 -18.08
C ARG A 701 -10.82 18.49 -17.25
N GLY A 702 -10.94 17.31 -16.64
CA GLY A 702 -9.91 16.77 -15.76
C GLY A 702 -8.63 16.36 -16.49
N TRP A 703 -8.68 15.77 -17.69
CA TRP A 703 -7.44 15.38 -18.41
C TRP A 703 -6.55 16.59 -18.78
N PRO A 704 -7.07 17.67 -19.40
CA PRO A 704 -6.27 18.88 -19.63
C PRO A 704 -5.73 19.49 -18.34
N LEU A 705 -6.54 19.53 -17.28
CA LEU A 705 -6.14 20.08 -16.00
C LEU A 705 -5.01 19.26 -15.34
N LEU A 706 -5.13 17.92 -15.35
CA LEU A 706 -4.10 17.01 -14.86
C LEU A 706 -2.78 17.25 -15.59
N SER A 707 -2.83 17.34 -16.93
CA SER A 707 -1.64 17.66 -17.73
C SER A 707 -1.04 19.02 -17.35
N LYS A 708 -1.90 20.03 -17.11
CA LYS A 708 -1.48 21.39 -16.72
C LYS A 708 -0.77 21.40 -15.36
N PHE A 709 -1.35 20.79 -14.33
CA PHE A 709 -0.71 20.67 -13.02
C PHE A 709 0.58 19.86 -13.09
N TRP A 710 0.60 18.75 -13.85
CA TRP A 710 1.75 17.87 -13.93
C TRP A 710 2.96 18.51 -14.63
N LYS A 711 2.71 19.29 -15.69
CA LYS A 711 3.75 20.03 -16.42
C LYS A 711 4.28 21.25 -15.64
N THR A 712 3.51 21.78 -14.70
CA THR A 712 3.91 22.94 -13.89
C THR A 712 4.85 22.48 -12.77
N SER A 713 6.02 23.11 -12.64
CA SER A 713 6.96 22.75 -11.58
C SER A 713 6.37 23.07 -10.19
N LYS A 714 6.77 22.31 -9.15
CA LYS A 714 6.34 22.58 -7.77
C LYS A 714 6.69 24.02 -7.35
N ILE A 715 7.89 24.47 -7.71
CA ILE A 715 8.41 25.80 -7.35
C ILE A 715 7.54 26.89 -7.96
N ASP A 716 7.22 26.79 -9.25
CA ASP A 716 6.39 27.79 -9.94
C ASP A 716 4.97 27.83 -9.37
N LEU A 717 4.38 26.65 -9.10
CA LEU A 717 3.04 26.56 -8.53
C LEU A 717 2.98 27.18 -7.13
N LEU A 718 3.92 26.82 -6.25
CA LEU A 718 3.98 27.36 -4.89
C LEU A 718 4.23 28.87 -4.90
N LYS A 719 5.11 29.37 -5.78
CA LYS A 719 5.35 30.80 -5.94
C LYS A 719 4.08 31.56 -6.31
N ARG A 720 3.29 31.05 -7.27
CA ARG A 720 1.99 31.65 -7.65
C ARG A 720 1.04 31.71 -6.45
N TRP A 721 0.95 30.61 -5.69
CA TRP A 721 0.08 30.58 -4.51
C TRP A 721 0.56 31.51 -3.41
N ASP A 722 1.87 31.62 -3.17
CA ASP A 722 2.43 32.55 -2.19
C ASP A 722 2.12 34.01 -2.54
N GLU A 723 2.22 34.38 -3.83
CA GLU A 723 1.83 35.72 -4.32
C GLU A 723 0.36 35.99 -4.00
N ILE A 724 -0.55 35.08 -4.38
CA ILE A 724 -1.99 35.20 -4.11
C ILE A 724 -2.27 35.29 -2.61
N ILE A 725 -1.69 34.41 -1.80
CA ILE A 725 -1.90 34.38 -0.34
C ILE A 725 -1.43 35.70 0.29
N ASN A 726 -0.32 36.28 -0.19
CA ASN A 726 0.19 37.54 0.32
C ASN A 726 -0.71 38.73 -0.06
N ASP A 727 -1.38 38.70 -1.21
CA ASP A 727 -2.36 39.73 -1.58
C ASP A 727 -3.51 39.83 -0.56
N TYR A 728 -4.05 38.69 -0.09
CA TYR A 728 -5.06 38.69 0.97
C TYR A 728 -4.53 39.22 2.31
N LYS A 729 -3.27 38.94 2.66
CA LYS A 729 -2.66 39.47 3.89
C LYS A 729 -2.49 40.99 3.86
N ASN A 730 -2.25 41.55 2.67
CA ASN A 730 -2.11 42.99 2.48
C ASN A 730 -3.46 43.72 2.45
N ILE A 731 -4.55 43.04 2.06
CA ILE A 731 -5.92 43.59 2.11
C ILE A 731 -6.47 43.62 3.55
N CYS A 732 -6.05 42.70 4.41
CA CYS A 732 -6.49 42.62 5.81
C CYS A 732 -5.67 43.48 6.80
N LYS A 733 -4.60 44.14 6.34
CA LYS A 733 -3.83 45.14 7.10
C LYS A 733 -4.30 46.54 6.74
#